data_AF-A0A553HMH1-F1
#
_entry.id   AF-A0A553HMH1-F1
#
_cell.length_a   1.000
_cell.length_b   1.000
_cell.length_c   1.000
_cell.angle_alpha   90.00
_cell.angle_beta   90.00
_cell.angle_gamma   90.00
#
_symmetry.space_group_name_H-M   'P 1'
#
loop_
_entity.id
_entity.type
_entity.pdbx_description
1 polymer ?
#
loop_
_entity_poly.entity_id
_entity_poly.type
_entity_poly.pdbx_seq_one_letter_code
_entity_poly.pdbx_strand_id
1 'polypeptide(L)'
;MALIVDKHRPRSLDALTYHSELSDRLRSLAQSGDFPHLLVYGPSGAGKKTRIVATLKELYGPGVEKIKIDARVFQTSSNRKLEFNIVASVYHLEITPSDVGNYDRVVIQDLLKEVAQTQQVDQSAKQRFKVVVINEADHLTRDAQAALRRTMEKYSPNLRLILLANSTANIIAPIRSRTLLVRVAAPTVDEISGVLADSAKREGWPIVKGLHKRIAEESGRNLRRALLMYEAVHAQNEKVTDTTPIPPPDWEALISQIAKDMMDQHTPAQILVIRSKLYDLLTHCIPPTTILKTLTFKLIPQIDDDLKWEVEIPAFCPVVLGNATRSLAIIKAYTGSLVWLITLQLYLYGPVSTTSDVLCIDRLHITMTEACKSTYLLVALYLSGYGGTVANDPYPLPFNFSHIEGFGYIGLAALKPPSFLRTPTWAVLSTRRSNGRAEVEDSPPHLNPDLGLSRGTERASSQTPQDYPATSSFSVSTNPPDANMSEEAKAPVVAEAHLVDTFHPPQKMLDSKLPISSPIARLMRLEEYQQLYKESITEPEKFWAQKARELLTWQRDFNTVRSGSLNNGDVAWFPEGQLNAAYNCVDRHAFKDPDKVAIIYEADEPGEGRNLTYGELLREVSRVSYVLKKMGVRKGDTVAVYLPMIPEALIALLAITRIGAVHSVVFAGFSADSLRDRVIDGQSRVVITSDEGKRGGKLIGTKKIVDDALKQCPDVTGVLVFKRTGADVPITPGRDLWWHEEVQKWPSYIAPEVMNSEDPLFLLYTSGSTGKPKGVMHTTGGYLLGAAVTGKYVFDIHDGDRYFCGGDVGWITGHTYVVYAPLLLGISTVVFEGTPAYPNFSRYWDIIDQHEITQFYVAPTALRLLKRAGDDFVKARMPKLRVLGSVGEPIAAEVWKWYFEVTYWQTETGSNVITPLAGVTPTKPGSASLPFFGIEPAIIDPVSGDEIHGNDVEGVLAFKQPWPSMARTVWGAHKRYMETYLDVYKGYYFTGDGAGRDHEGFYWIRGRVDDVVNVSGHRLSTAEIEAALIEHHAVAESAVVGVADELTGQAVNAFVAINKSNEPTDALRKEFILQVRRSIGPFAAPKAVYIVPDLPKTRSGKIMRRILRKILAGEEDQLGDITTLSDPSVVDKIIAIVHEAKRK
;
A
#
# COMPACT_ATOMS: atom_id res chain seq x y z
N MET A 1 -38.35 -26.35 32.73
CA MET A 1 -38.78 -25.03 33.27
C MET A 1 -38.17 -23.93 32.41
N ALA A 2 -38.79 -22.76 32.32
CA ALA A 2 -38.17 -21.62 31.63
C ALA A 2 -37.20 -20.92 32.59
N LEU A 3 -35.93 -20.79 32.19
CA LEU A 3 -34.86 -20.19 33.00
C LEU A 3 -35.21 -18.75 33.41
N ILE A 4 -34.78 -18.33 34.59
CA ILE A 4 -35.02 -16.97 35.13
C ILE A 4 -34.55 -15.88 34.16
N VAL A 5 -33.43 -16.12 33.47
CA VAL A 5 -32.86 -15.20 32.48
C VAL A 5 -33.75 -14.95 31.27
N ASP A 6 -34.61 -15.91 30.90
CA ASP A 6 -35.56 -15.78 29.78
C ASP A 6 -36.98 -15.44 30.27
N LYS A 7 -37.38 -15.94 31.44
CA LYS A 7 -38.65 -15.64 32.13
C LYS A 7 -38.78 -14.16 32.50
N HIS A 8 -37.73 -13.56 33.06
CA HIS A 8 -37.72 -12.15 33.51
C HIS A 8 -37.06 -11.17 32.55
N ARG A 9 -36.69 -11.63 31.34
CA ARG A 9 -35.99 -10.80 30.36
C ARG A 9 -36.75 -9.51 30.05
N PRO A 10 -36.19 -8.31 30.32
CA PRO A 10 -36.83 -7.05 29.98
C PRO A 10 -37.19 -6.97 28.50
N ARG A 11 -38.47 -6.72 28.17
CA ARG A 11 -38.97 -6.62 26.78
C ARG A 11 -39.21 -5.19 26.31
N SER A 12 -39.24 -4.21 27.22
CA SER A 12 -39.35 -2.77 26.93
C SER A 12 -38.13 -2.03 27.48
N LEU A 13 -37.88 -0.81 26.97
CA LEU A 13 -36.78 0.03 27.45
C LEU A 13 -37.00 0.50 28.90
N ASP A 14 -38.26 0.70 29.32
CA ASP A 14 -38.65 0.97 30.73
C ASP A 14 -38.35 -0.16 31.71
N ALA A 15 -38.35 -1.41 31.24
CA ALA A 15 -38.11 -2.57 32.09
C ALA A 15 -36.61 -2.85 32.35
N LEU A 16 -35.71 -2.04 31.78
CA LEU A 16 -34.26 -2.17 31.97
C LEU A 16 -33.81 -1.36 33.20
N THR A 17 -33.48 -2.07 34.28
CA THR A 17 -33.16 -1.49 35.60
C THR A 17 -31.74 -0.94 35.77
N TYR A 18 -30.89 -1.00 34.73
CA TYR A 18 -29.49 -0.53 34.76
C TYR A 18 -29.15 0.25 33.49
N HIS A 19 -28.15 1.14 33.54
CA HIS A 19 -27.87 2.17 32.51
C HIS A 19 -29.15 2.85 31.98
N SER A 20 -29.93 3.49 32.84
CA SER A 20 -31.21 4.16 32.50
C SER A 20 -31.03 5.23 31.42
N GLU A 21 -30.02 6.09 31.55
CA GLU A 21 -29.71 7.13 30.56
C GLU A 21 -29.51 6.58 29.14
N LEU A 22 -28.91 5.39 29.02
CA LEU A 22 -28.74 4.71 27.74
C LEU A 22 -30.07 4.20 27.18
N SER A 23 -30.96 3.69 28.04
CA SER A 23 -32.32 3.29 27.66
C SER A 23 -33.14 4.47 27.16
N ASP A 24 -33.03 5.63 27.81
CA ASP A 24 -33.78 6.84 27.43
C ASP A 24 -33.25 7.48 26.14
N ARG A 25 -31.92 7.49 25.93
CA ARG A 25 -31.32 7.86 24.63
C ARG A 25 -31.79 6.95 23.50
N LEU A 26 -31.83 5.63 23.71
CA LEU A 26 -32.35 4.67 22.71
C LEU A 26 -33.85 4.84 22.45
N ARG A 27 -34.63 5.20 23.47
CA ARG A 27 -36.07 5.51 23.36
C ARG A 27 -36.30 6.77 22.52
N SER A 28 -35.57 7.84 22.83
CA SER A 28 -35.61 9.10 22.06
C SER A 28 -35.24 8.87 20.59
N LEU A 29 -34.22 8.06 20.31
CA LEU A 29 -33.87 7.64 18.95
C LEU A 29 -34.97 6.83 18.26
N ALA A 30 -35.59 5.87 18.95
CA ALA A 30 -36.67 5.04 18.40
C ALA A 30 -37.97 5.84 18.13
N GLN A 31 -38.22 6.89 18.91
CA GLN A 31 -39.35 7.80 18.73
C GLN A 31 -39.08 8.92 17.71
N SER A 32 -37.82 9.11 17.31
CA SER A 32 -37.44 10.06 16.26
C SER A 32 -37.88 9.57 14.87
N GLY A 33 -38.11 10.53 13.95
CA GLY A 33 -38.48 10.23 12.56
C GLY A 33 -37.32 9.69 11.71
N ASP A 34 -36.08 9.78 12.16
CA ASP A 34 -34.89 9.33 11.44
C ASP A 34 -33.98 8.46 12.33
N PHE A 35 -34.27 7.17 12.36
CA PHE A 35 -33.48 6.19 13.11
C PHE A 35 -32.20 5.81 12.34
N PRO A 36 -30.98 6.06 12.85
CA PRO A 36 -29.74 5.80 12.11
C PRO A 36 -29.33 4.31 12.12
N HIS A 37 -28.34 3.94 11.31
CA HIS A 37 -27.64 2.65 11.48
C HIS A 37 -26.90 2.66 12.83
N LEU A 38 -26.93 1.56 13.59
CA LEU A 38 -26.31 1.46 14.91
C LEU A 38 -25.14 0.47 14.92
N LEU A 39 -24.10 0.79 15.70
CA LEU A 39 -23.02 -0.14 16.05
C LEU A 39 -22.95 -0.24 17.58
N VAL A 40 -23.52 -1.32 18.10
CA VAL A 40 -23.67 -1.59 19.54
C VAL A 40 -22.52 -2.47 20.00
N TYR A 41 -21.63 -1.94 20.84
CA TYR A 41 -20.40 -2.64 21.24
C TYR A 41 -20.19 -2.65 22.76
N GLY A 42 -19.50 -3.67 23.26
CA GLY A 42 -19.25 -3.87 24.69
C GLY A 42 -19.02 -5.35 25.04
N PRO A 43 -18.68 -5.69 26.29
CA PRO A 43 -18.37 -7.07 26.66
C PRO A 43 -19.55 -8.05 26.49
N SER A 44 -19.25 -9.35 26.48
CA SER A 44 -20.29 -10.39 26.49
C SER A 44 -21.09 -10.35 27.80
N GLY A 45 -22.38 -10.68 27.75
CA GLY A 45 -23.27 -10.64 28.91
C GLY A 45 -23.79 -9.26 29.34
N ALA A 46 -23.28 -8.16 28.78
CA ALA A 46 -23.70 -6.78 29.13
C ALA A 46 -25.10 -6.35 28.64
N GLY A 47 -25.96 -7.30 28.21
CA GLY A 47 -27.34 -7.02 27.81
C GLY A 47 -27.57 -6.46 26.39
N LYS A 48 -26.53 -6.36 25.54
CA LYS A 48 -26.58 -5.81 24.17
C LYS A 48 -27.82 -6.23 23.37
N LYS A 49 -28.05 -7.55 23.22
CA LYS A 49 -29.19 -8.10 22.45
C LYS A 49 -30.56 -7.77 23.07
N THR A 50 -30.66 -7.69 24.40
CA THR A 50 -31.91 -7.31 25.07
C THR A 50 -32.27 -5.85 24.81
N ARG A 51 -31.29 -4.94 24.82
CA ARG A 51 -31.50 -3.53 24.47
C ARG A 51 -31.96 -3.37 23.02
N ILE A 52 -31.40 -4.14 22.09
CA ILE A 52 -31.79 -4.11 20.66
C ILE A 52 -33.22 -4.62 20.47
N VAL A 53 -33.60 -5.76 21.07
CA VAL A 53 -34.98 -6.28 21.00
C VAL A 53 -35.98 -5.27 21.60
N ALA A 54 -35.65 -4.63 22.73
CA ALA A 54 -36.48 -3.59 23.33
C ALA A 54 -36.59 -2.33 22.42
N THR A 55 -35.51 -1.95 21.73
CA THR A 55 -35.50 -0.84 20.76
C THR A 55 -36.36 -1.17 19.53
N LEU A 56 -36.28 -2.40 19.01
CA LEU A 56 -37.13 -2.87 17.91
C LEU A 56 -38.61 -2.87 18.30
N LYS A 57 -38.93 -3.25 19.55
CA LYS A 57 -40.31 -3.20 20.06
C LYS A 57 -40.84 -1.76 20.18
N GLU A 58 -40.00 -0.79 20.51
CA GLU A 58 -40.38 0.64 20.49
C GLU A 58 -40.64 1.14 19.07
N LEU A 59 -39.85 0.68 18.08
CA LEU A 59 -39.99 1.04 16.65
C LEU A 59 -41.25 0.46 15.99
N TYR A 60 -41.55 -0.83 16.20
CA TYR A 60 -42.58 -1.58 15.44
C TYR A 60 -43.69 -2.19 16.31
N GLY A 61 -43.67 -1.99 17.62
CA GLY A 61 -44.67 -2.52 18.54
C GLY A 61 -44.55 -4.02 18.83
N PRO A 62 -45.60 -4.67 19.37
CA PRO A 62 -45.54 -6.05 19.87
C PRO A 62 -45.37 -7.12 18.77
N GLY A 63 -45.56 -6.77 17.49
CA GLY A 63 -45.42 -7.71 16.37
C GLY A 63 -43.99 -8.25 16.16
N VAL A 64 -42.98 -7.59 16.72
CA VAL A 64 -41.56 -7.99 16.67
C VAL A 64 -41.29 -9.34 17.34
N GLU A 65 -42.10 -9.73 18.33
CA GLU A 65 -41.91 -10.98 19.07
C GLU A 65 -42.35 -12.24 18.26
N LYS A 66 -43.00 -12.07 17.11
CA LYS A 66 -43.39 -13.15 16.19
C LYS A 66 -42.22 -13.50 15.25
N ILE A 67 -41.27 -14.26 15.78
CA ILE A 67 -40.06 -14.71 15.09
C ILE A 67 -40.29 -16.09 14.46
N LYS A 68 -39.76 -16.29 13.24
CA LYS A 68 -39.63 -17.58 12.55
C LYS A 68 -38.15 -17.87 12.28
N ILE A 69 -37.79 -19.15 12.23
CA ILE A 69 -36.49 -19.59 11.71
C ILE A 69 -36.72 -19.97 10.24
N ASP A 70 -35.94 -19.37 9.35
CA ASP A 70 -36.02 -19.54 7.89
C ASP A 70 -34.70 -20.14 7.40
N ALA A 71 -34.75 -21.36 6.84
CA ALA A 71 -33.58 -22.05 6.31
C ALA A 71 -33.29 -21.54 4.90
N ARG A 72 -32.09 -21.01 4.66
CA ARG A 72 -31.76 -20.33 3.40
C ARG A 72 -30.56 -20.94 2.70
N VAL A 73 -30.77 -21.28 1.42
CA VAL A 73 -29.77 -21.86 0.53
C VAL A 73 -29.22 -20.79 -0.41
N PHE A 74 -27.92 -20.52 -0.31
CA PHE A 74 -27.18 -19.64 -1.20
C PHE A 74 -26.23 -20.45 -2.10
N GLN A 75 -26.06 -20.02 -3.35
CA GLN A 75 -25.15 -20.66 -4.30
C GLN A 75 -23.93 -19.75 -4.51
N THR A 76 -22.75 -20.28 -4.19
CA THR A 76 -21.48 -19.56 -4.37
C THR A 76 -21.05 -19.51 -5.84
N SER A 77 -20.12 -18.60 -6.17
CA SER A 77 -19.50 -18.52 -7.50
C SER A 77 -18.74 -19.80 -7.91
N SER A 78 -18.41 -20.68 -6.96
CA SER A 78 -17.85 -22.01 -7.18
C SER A 78 -18.92 -23.12 -7.25
N ASN A 79 -20.18 -22.77 -7.49
CA ASN A 79 -21.34 -23.67 -7.58
C ASN A 79 -21.66 -24.50 -6.32
N ARG A 80 -20.98 -24.23 -5.19
CA ARG A 80 -21.26 -24.88 -3.90
C ARG A 80 -22.49 -24.25 -3.25
N LYS A 81 -23.47 -25.08 -2.86
CA LYS A 81 -24.63 -24.68 -2.06
C LYS A 81 -24.22 -24.55 -0.60
N LEU A 82 -24.66 -23.47 0.05
CA LEU A 82 -24.49 -23.18 1.47
C LEU A 82 -25.88 -23.01 2.07
N GLU A 83 -26.21 -23.80 3.08
CA GLU A 83 -27.49 -23.72 3.79
C GLU A 83 -27.24 -23.29 5.22
N PHE A 84 -27.93 -22.25 5.68
CA PHE A 84 -27.87 -21.79 7.06
C PHE A 84 -29.20 -21.17 7.50
N ASN A 85 -29.42 -21.16 8.82
CA ASN A 85 -30.66 -20.70 9.43
C ASN A 85 -30.60 -19.20 9.73
N ILE A 86 -31.64 -18.48 9.31
CA ILE A 86 -31.83 -17.06 9.57
C ILE A 86 -32.99 -16.87 10.54
N VAL A 87 -32.86 -15.95 11.48
CA VAL A 87 -33.92 -15.60 12.42
C VAL A 87 -34.69 -14.41 11.83
N ALA A 88 -35.89 -14.64 11.31
CA ALA A 88 -36.64 -13.64 10.55
C ALA A 88 -38.00 -13.31 11.19
N SER A 89 -38.42 -12.06 11.08
CA SER A 89 -39.76 -11.57 11.38
C SER A 89 -40.24 -10.66 10.24
N VAL A 90 -41.47 -10.14 10.34
CA VAL A 90 -42.01 -9.18 9.37
C VAL A 90 -41.19 -7.87 9.32
N TYR A 91 -40.59 -7.48 10.45
CA TYR A 91 -39.97 -6.16 10.65
C TYR A 91 -38.43 -6.17 10.67
N HIS A 92 -37.85 -7.28 11.15
CA HIS A 92 -36.40 -7.42 11.28
C HIS A 92 -35.92 -8.84 11.00
N LEU A 93 -34.64 -8.94 10.67
CA LEU A 93 -33.95 -10.18 10.34
C LEU A 93 -32.59 -10.20 11.06
N GLU A 94 -32.26 -11.28 11.77
CA GLU A 94 -30.97 -11.47 12.45
C GLU A 94 -30.09 -12.51 11.77
N ILE A 95 -28.79 -12.21 11.66
CA ILE A 95 -27.75 -13.07 11.07
C ILE A 95 -26.60 -13.22 12.07
N THR A 96 -25.96 -14.38 12.11
CA THR A 96 -24.68 -14.57 12.82
C THR A 96 -23.63 -15.03 11.81
N PRO A 97 -22.57 -14.24 11.52
CA PRO A 97 -21.54 -14.58 10.51
C PRO A 97 -20.83 -15.91 10.79
N SER A 98 -20.73 -16.27 12.06
CA SER A 98 -20.16 -17.54 12.54
C SER A 98 -20.92 -18.77 12.01
N ASP A 99 -22.20 -18.64 11.64
CA ASP A 99 -22.98 -19.74 11.01
C ASP A 99 -22.65 -19.93 9.50
N VAL A 100 -21.88 -19.02 8.86
CA VAL A 100 -21.53 -19.08 7.41
C VAL A 100 -20.03 -19.11 7.09
N GLY A 101 -19.17 -18.87 8.08
CA GLY A 101 -17.71 -18.96 7.95
C GLY A 101 -17.12 -18.05 6.86
N ASN A 102 -16.12 -18.56 6.14
CA ASN A 102 -15.34 -17.80 5.13
C ASN A 102 -16.14 -17.33 3.88
N TYR A 103 -17.44 -17.60 3.81
CA TYR A 103 -18.31 -17.16 2.70
C TYR A 103 -19.20 -15.96 3.06
N ASP A 104 -19.00 -15.36 4.24
CA ASP A 104 -19.76 -14.22 4.78
C ASP A 104 -20.00 -13.07 3.78
N ARG A 105 -18.99 -12.71 2.98
CA ARG A 105 -19.07 -11.66 1.94
C ARG A 105 -20.20 -11.88 0.94
N VAL A 106 -20.37 -13.11 0.44
CA VAL A 106 -21.36 -13.42 -0.62
C VAL A 106 -22.76 -13.40 -0.01
N VAL A 107 -22.93 -14.13 1.10
CA VAL A 107 -24.18 -14.22 1.85
C VAL A 107 -24.71 -12.84 2.23
N ILE A 108 -23.88 -12.00 2.84
CA ILE A 108 -24.29 -10.68 3.33
C ILE A 108 -24.62 -9.72 2.18
N GLN A 109 -23.94 -9.83 1.03
CA GLN A 109 -24.31 -9.02 -0.13
C GLN A 109 -25.69 -9.37 -0.67
N ASP A 110 -25.95 -10.66 -0.90
CA ASP A 110 -27.14 -11.06 -1.65
C ASP A 110 -28.39 -11.05 -0.76
N LEU A 111 -28.27 -11.47 0.50
CA LEU A 111 -29.33 -11.35 1.48
C LEU A 111 -29.77 -9.89 1.73
N LEU A 112 -28.82 -8.95 1.84
CA LEU A 112 -29.18 -7.54 2.05
C LEU A 112 -29.77 -6.88 0.79
N LYS A 113 -29.38 -7.32 -0.42
CA LYS A 113 -30.03 -6.89 -1.67
C LYS A 113 -31.50 -7.35 -1.69
N GLU A 114 -31.76 -8.61 -1.35
CA GLU A 114 -33.11 -9.19 -1.33
C GLU A 114 -34.02 -8.52 -0.28
N VAL A 115 -33.51 -8.31 0.94
CA VAL A 115 -34.24 -7.63 2.01
C VAL A 115 -34.55 -6.16 1.63
N ALA A 116 -33.63 -5.48 0.95
CA ALA A 116 -33.85 -4.11 0.48
C ALA A 116 -34.83 -4.00 -0.71
N GLN A 117 -35.07 -5.12 -1.43
CA GLN A 117 -36.02 -5.22 -2.54
C GLN A 117 -37.44 -5.63 -2.11
N THR A 118 -37.61 -6.30 -0.95
CA THR A 118 -38.93 -6.74 -0.46
C THR A 118 -39.72 -5.60 0.19
N GLN A 119 -40.48 -4.90 -0.64
CA GLN A 119 -41.13 -3.60 -0.37
C GLN A 119 -42.27 -3.57 0.69
N GLN A 120 -42.61 -4.69 1.32
CA GLN A 120 -43.66 -4.74 2.34
C GLN A 120 -43.07 -4.65 3.75
N VAL A 121 -43.15 -3.45 4.33
CA VAL A 121 -43.48 -3.28 5.75
C VAL A 121 -45.00 -3.03 5.81
N ASP A 122 -45.67 -3.59 6.81
CA ASP A 122 -47.12 -3.48 7.00
C ASP A 122 -47.59 -2.01 6.90
N GLN A 123 -48.70 -1.73 6.19
CA GLN A 123 -49.23 -0.37 6.00
C GLN A 123 -49.61 0.31 7.33
N SER A 124 -49.79 -0.47 8.39
CA SER A 124 -50.05 0.01 9.76
C SER A 124 -48.79 0.36 10.57
N ALA A 125 -47.58 0.11 10.06
CA ALA A 125 -46.34 0.29 10.82
C ALA A 125 -45.88 1.76 10.90
N LYS A 126 -45.38 2.18 12.07
CA LYS A 126 -44.85 3.54 12.31
C LYS A 126 -43.65 3.90 11.43
N GLN A 127 -42.85 2.92 11.03
CA GLN A 127 -41.57 3.10 10.33
C GLN A 127 -41.53 2.30 9.04
N ARG A 128 -41.02 2.89 7.95
CA ARG A 128 -41.13 2.36 6.58
C ARG A 128 -39.95 1.51 6.10
N PHE A 129 -38.91 1.36 6.91
CA PHE A 129 -37.72 0.53 6.61
C PHE A 129 -37.78 -0.81 7.36
N LYS A 130 -37.01 -1.81 6.91
CA LYS A 130 -36.70 -3.04 7.66
C LYS A 130 -35.37 -2.91 8.40
N VAL A 131 -35.19 -3.64 9.50
CA VAL A 131 -33.91 -3.70 10.23
C VAL A 131 -33.21 -5.04 10.00
N VAL A 132 -31.92 -5.02 9.64
CA VAL A 132 -31.07 -6.22 9.71
C VAL A 132 -30.09 -6.11 10.86
N VAL A 133 -30.12 -7.14 11.72
CA VAL A 133 -29.28 -7.26 12.92
C VAL A 133 -28.16 -8.24 12.61
N ILE A 134 -26.90 -7.79 12.65
CA ILE A 134 -25.73 -8.66 12.48
C ILE A 134 -25.11 -8.87 13.86
N ASN A 135 -25.26 -10.08 14.39
CA ASN A 135 -24.54 -10.52 15.59
C ASN A 135 -23.05 -10.69 15.28
N GLU A 136 -22.15 -10.52 16.25
CA GLU A 136 -20.71 -10.79 16.09
C GLU A 136 -20.07 -10.13 14.84
N ALA A 137 -20.43 -8.87 14.59
CA ALA A 137 -19.94 -8.10 13.43
C ALA A 137 -18.40 -7.91 13.44
N ASP A 138 -17.74 -8.10 14.60
CA ASP A 138 -16.29 -8.11 14.76
C ASP A 138 -15.60 -9.42 14.34
N HIS A 139 -16.37 -10.46 14.00
CA HIS A 139 -15.91 -11.69 13.32
C HIS A 139 -16.06 -11.63 11.78
N LEU A 140 -16.68 -10.58 11.22
CA LEU A 140 -16.78 -10.40 9.76
C LEU A 140 -15.41 -10.22 9.11
N THR A 141 -15.21 -10.87 7.96
CA THR A 141 -14.03 -10.63 7.12
C THR A 141 -13.98 -9.17 6.68
N ARG A 142 -12.76 -8.62 6.48
CA ARG A 142 -12.59 -7.22 6.01
C ARG A 142 -13.31 -6.97 4.69
N ASP A 143 -13.41 -8.01 3.87
CA ASP A 143 -14.12 -8.06 2.60
C ASP A 143 -15.65 -7.99 2.74
N ALA A 144 -16.24 -8.75 3.67
CA ALA A 144 -17.65 -8.64 4.01
C ALA A 144 -18.00 -7.27 4.62
N GLN A 145 -17.11 -6.71 5.46
CA GLN A 145 -17.28 -5.35 5.98
C GLN A 145 -17.21 -4.28 4.86
N ALA A 146 -16.27 -4.40 3.91
CA ALA A 146 -16.19 -3.52 2.76
C ALA A 146 -17.38 -3.66 1.79
N ALA A 147 -18.00 -4.84 1.74
CA ALA A 147 -19.26 -5.06 1.05
C ALA A 147 -20.43 -4.36 1.77
N LEU A 148 -20.57 -4.60 3.07
CA LEU A 148 -21.60 -4.01 3.93
C LEU A 148 -21.66 -2.48 3.81
N ARG A 149 -20.48 -1.82 3.82
CA ARG A 149 -20.33 -0.38 3.62
C ARG A 149 -21.07 0.14 2.36
N ARG A 150 -20.93 -0.55 1.23
CA ARG A 150 -21.53 -0.15 -0.06
C ARG A 150 -23.04 -0.36 -0.05
N THR A 151 -23.50 -1.42 0.61
CA THR A 151 -24.93 -1.73 0.76
C THR A 151 -25.64 -0.70 1.65
N MET A 152 -24.99 -0.21 2.72
CA MET A 152 -25.51 0.85 3.58
C MET A 152 -25.84 2.13 2.81
N GLU A 153 -24.92 2.60 1.96
CA GLU A 153 -25.14 3.79 1.12
C GLU A 153 -26.31 3.61 0.15
N LYS A 154 -26.33 2.46 -0.56
CA LYS A 154 -27.26 2.22 -1.66
C LYS A 154 -28.71 2.00 -1.22
N TYR A 155 -28.92 1.39 -0.05
CA TYR A 155 -30.25 0.91 0.38
C TYR A 155 -30.77 1.55 1.67
N SER A 156 -30.07 2.57 2.20
CA SER A 156 -30.47 3.31 3.41
C SER A 156 -31.98 3.59 3.51
N PRO A 157 -32.69 4.12 2.48
CA PRO A 157 -34.13 4.46 2.59
C PRO A 157 -35.05 3.31 3.01
N ASN A 158 -34.72 2.06 2.64
CA ASN A 158 -35.55 0.89 2.89
C ASN A 158 -34.98 -0.03 3.99
N LEU A 159 -33.72 0.20 4.40
CA LEU A 159 -32.94 -0.74 5.19
C LEU A 159 -32.09 0.00 6.25
N ARG A 160 -32.32 -0.33 7.52
CA ARG A 160 -31.43 0.06 8.63
C ARG A 160 -30.64 -1.16 9.12
N LEU A 161 -29.45 -0.92 9.67
CA LEU A 161 -28.55 -1.97 10.17
C LEU A 161 -28.27 -1.74 11.65
N ILE A 162 -28.26 -2.84 12.42
CA ILE A 162 -27.79 -2.85 13.81
C ILE A 162 -26.69 -3.89 13.91
N LEU A 163 -25.46 -3.44 14.13
CA LEU A 163 -24.28 -4.29 14.23
C LEU A 163 -23.95 -4.52 15.70
N LEU A 164 -23.85 -5.76 16.16
CA LEU A 164 -23.37 -6.10 17.50
C LEU A 164 -21.91 -6.51 17.43
N ALA A 165 -21.05 -5.87 18.22
CA ALA A 165 -19.66 -6.27 18.37
C ALA A 165 -19.29 -6.47 19.85
N ASN A 166 -18.21 -7.20 20.13
CA ASN A 166 -17.55 -7.14 21.42
C ASN A 166 -16.52 -6.00 21.47
N SER A 167 -15.79 -5.77 20.37
CA SER A 167 -14.84 -4.67 20.21
C SER A 167 -14.97 -3.94 18.87
N THR A 168 -14.63 -2.65 18.84
CA THR A 168 -14.60 -1.84 17.60
C THR A 168 -13.29 -1.99 16.81
N ALA A 169 -12.27 -2.66 17.36
CA ALA A 169 -10.95 -2.82 16.73
C ALA A 169 -11.01 -3.54 15.37
N ASN A 170 -11.79 -4.62 15.30
CA ASN A 170 -11.94 -5.43 14.08
C ASN A 170 -12.95 -4.83 13.09
N ILE A 171 -13.66 -3.75 13.43
CA ILE A 171 -14.58 -3.05 12.53
C ILE A 171 -13.81 -1.97 11.74
N ILE A 172 -13.93 -1.97 10.41
CA ILE A 172 -13.29 -0.97 9.55
C ILE A 172 -13.80 0.46 9.82
N ALA A 173 -12.92 1.45 9.73
CA ALA A 173 -13.26 2.86 9.98
C ALA A 173 -14.49 3.37 9.18
N PRO A 174 -14.69 3.02 7.89
CA PRO A 174 -15.85 3.47 7.11
C PRO A 174 -17.22 2.95 7.59
N ILE A 175 -17.27 1.88 8.39
CA ILE A 175 -18.51 1.44 9.07
C ILE A 175 -18.68 2.25 10.35
N ARG A 176 -17.61 2.42 11.13
CA ARG A 176 -17.63 3.17 12.40
C ARG A 176 -18.04 4.64 12.20
N SER A 177 -17.66 5.26 11.09
CA SER A 177 -18.03 6.64 10.74
C SER A 177 -19.45 6.80 10.18
N ARG A 178 -20.19 5.70 9.95
CA ARG A 178 -21.54 5.68 9.35
C ARG A 178 -22.57 4.94 10.19
N THR A 179 -22.19 4.59 11.41
CA THR A 179 -23.04 3.99 12.43
C THR A 179 -22.98 4.87 13.66
N LEU A 180 -24.11 5.09 14.32
CA LEU A 180 -24.12 5.68 15.65
C LEU A 180 -23.51 4.65 16.61
N LEU A 181 -22.38 5.01 17.22
CA LEU A 181 -21.64 4.16 18.14
C LEU A 181 -22.34 4.13 19.51
N VAL A 182 -22.87 2.97 19.88
CA VAL A 182 -23.59 2.75 21.14
C VAL A 182 -22.75 1.83 22.04
N ARG A 183 -22.04 2.41 22.99
CA ARG A 183 -21.24 1.65 23.97
C ARG A 183 -22.14 1.12 25.09
N VAL A 184 -22.16 -0.20 25.27
CA VAL A 184 -22.83 -0.86 26.41
C VAL A 184 -21.74 -1.34 27.37
N ALA A 185 -21.55 -0.63 28.48
CA ALA A 185 -20.57 -1.02 29.49
C ALA A 185 -20.98 -2.33 30.22
N ALA A 186 -20.02 -3.05 30.78
CA ALA A 186 -20.32 -4.10 31.76
C ALA A 186 -21.04 -3.47 32.96
N PRO A 187 -22.20 -4.01 33.43
CA PRO A 187 -22.86 -3.54 34.63
C PRO A 187 -21.92 -3.49 35.84
N THR A 188 -22.18 -2.61 36.79
CA THR A 188 -21.49 -2.59 38.09
C THR A 188 -21.97 -3.76 38.96
N VAL A 189 -21.23 -4.04 40.03
CA VAL A 189 -21.61 -5.09 41.01
C VAL A 189 -22.97 -4.75 41.62
N ASP A 190 -23.19 -3.49 42.01
CA ASP A 190 -24.45 -3.02 42.60
C ASP A 190 -25.63 -3.07 41.62
N GLU A 191 -25.43 -2.75 40.34
CA GLU A 191 -26.45 -2.92 39.29
C GLU A 191 -26.86 -4.39 39.13
N ILE A 192 -25.90 -5.32 39.16
CA ILE A 192 -26.18 -6.77 39.09
C ILE A 192 -26.93 -7.21 40.34
N SER A 193 -26.48 -6.84 41.54
CA SER A 193 -27.16 -7.16 42.79
C SER A 193 -28.58 -6.59 42.84
N GLY A 194 -28.82 -5.40 42.26
CA GLY A 194 -30.16 -4.83 42.07
C GLY A 194 -31.06 -5.69 41.19
N VAL A 195 -30.56 -6.14 40.04
CA VAL A 195 -31.30 -7.09 39.16
C VAL A 195 -31.60 -8.40 39.88
N LEU A 196 -30.65 -8.96 40.63
CA LEU A 196 -30.86 -10.18 41.41
C LEU A 196 -31.94 -9.98 42.50
N ALA A 197 -31.96 -8.83 43.17
CA ALA A 197 -32.98 -8.50 44.16
C ALA A 197 -34.38 -8.36 43.55
N ASP A 198 -34.50 -7.80 42.35
CA ASP A 198 -35.78 -7.69 41.63
C ASP A 198 -36.26 -9.02 41.06
N SER A 199 -35.36 -9.88 40.58
CA SER A 199 -35.68 -11.27 40.24
C SER A 199 -36.14 -12.06 41.47
N ALA A 200 -35.48 -11.88 42.62
CA ALA A 200 -35.88 -12.51 43.89
C ALA A 200 -37.31 -12.14 44.32
N LYS A 201 -37.65 -10.84 44.27
CA LYS A 201 -39.02 -10.35 44.56
C LYS A 201 -40.08 -11.02 43.68
N ARG A 202 -39.76 -11.27 42.40
CA ARG A 202 -40.71 -11.84 41.42
C ARG A 202 -40.87 -13.36 41.52
N GLU A 203 -39.88 -14.08 42.04
CA GLU A 203 -39.97 -15.52 42.35
C GLU A 203 -40.38 -15.81 43.81
N GLY A 204 -40.51 -14.77 44.66
CA GLY A 204 -40.85 -14.92 46.08
C GLY A 204 -39.68 -15.38 46.96
N TRP A 205 -38.44 -15.19 46.53
CA TRP A 205 -37.23 -15.65 47.21
C TRP A 205 -36.70 -14.63 48.23
N PRO A 206 -36.03 -15.09 49.32
CA PRO A 206 -35.45 -14.19 50.31
C PRO A 206 -34.34 -13.32 49.71
N ILE A 207 -34.39 -12.01 50.00
CA ILE A 207 -33.42 -11.02 49.52
C ILE A 207 -32.19 -11.02 50.44
N VAL A 208 -31.13 -11.68 50.00
CA VAL A 208 -29.90 -11.91 50.77
C VAL A 208 -28.75 -11.10 50.15
N LYS A 209 -28.49 -9.91 50.71
CA LYS A 209 -27.61 -8.89 50.08
C LYS A 209 -26.14 -9.32 49.95
N GLY A 210 -25.58 -10.02 50.93
CA GLY A 210 -24.20 -10.49 50.88
C GLY A 210 -24.01 -11.58 49.83
N LEU A 211 -24.99 -12.49 49.69
CA LEU A 211 -25.01 -13.46 48.59
C LEU A 211 -25.12 -12.78 47.21
N HIS A 212 -26.04 -11.81 47.06
CA HIS A 212 -26.21 -11.06 45.79
C HIS A 212 -24.93 -10.33 45.36
N LYS A 213 -24.13 -9.86 46.31
CA LYS A 213 -22.82 -9.23 46.05
C LYS A 213 -21.77 -10.26 45.63
N ARG A 214 -21.63 -11.38 46.35
CA ARG A 214 -20.69 -12.47 46.01
C ARG A 214 -20.95 -13.05 44.62
N ILE A 215 -22.21 -13.30 44.26
CA ILE A 215 -22.59 -13.78 42.91
C ILE A 215 -22.24 -12.73 41.84
N ALA A 216 -22.47 -11.45 42.10
CA ALA A 216 -22.13 -10.38 41.16
C ALA A 216 -20.61 -10.29 40.93
N GLU A 217 -19.79 -10.47 41.97
CA GLU A 217 -18.32 -10.51 41.90
C GLU A 217 -17.83 -11.76 41.13
N GLU A 218 -18.24 -12.98 41.53
CA GLU A 218 -17.83 -14.23 40.89
C GLU A 218 -18.30 -14.36 39.42
N SER A 219 -19.41 -13.70 39.05
CA SER A 219 -19.89 -13.68 37.68
C SER A 219 -18.93 -13.03 36.68
N GLY A 220 -17.94 -12.25 37.15
CA GLY A 220 -17.04 -11.47 36.30
C GLY A 220 -17.77 -10.32 35.58
N ARG A 221 -18.75 -9.71 36.25
CA ARG A 221 -19.63 -8.64 35.71
C ARG A 221 -20.46 -9.06 34.48
N ASN A 222 -20.75 -10.36 34.35
CA ASN A 222 -21.61 -10.91 33.29
C ASN A 222 -23.02 -11.20 33.87
N LEU A 223 -23.99 -10.36 33.54
CA LEU A 223 -25.35 -10.44 34.08
C LEU A 223 -26.06 -11.77 33.75
N ARG A 224 -25.84 -12.34 32.55
CA ARG A 224 -26.40 -13.64 32.17
C ARG A 224 -25.83 -14.76 33.03
N ARG A 225 -24.53 -14.73 33.32
CA ARG A 225 -23.87 -15.68 34.21
C ARG A 225 -24.36 -15.54 35.66
N ALA A 226 -24.48 -14.31 36.15
CA ALA A 226 -24.97 -14.02 37.51
C ALA A 226 -26.39 -14.56 37.75
N LEU A 227 -27.32 -14.38 36.80
CA LEU A 227 -28.68 -14.89 36.91
C LEU A 227 -28.75 -16.43 36.93
N LEU A 228 -27.95 -17.10 36.09
CA LEU A 228 -27.88 -18.57 36.08
C LEU A 228 -27.24 -19.14 37.37
N MET A 229 -26.20 -18.48 37.90
CA MET A 229 -25.61 -18.83 39.20
C MET A 229 -26.62 -18.64 40.34
N TYR A 230 -27.41 -17.56 40.31
CA TYR A 230 -28.45 -17.32 41.32
C TYR A 230 -29.59 -18.34 41.27
N GLU A 231 -30.01 -18.74 40.06
CA GLU A 231 -31.00 -19.82 39.86
C GLU A 231 -30.48 -21.16 40.39
N ALA A 232 -29.19 -21.49 40.17
CA ALA A 232 -28.57 -22.70 40.70
C ALA A 232 -28.48 -22.73 42.24
N VAL A 233 -28.16 -21.60 42.90
CA VAL A 233 -28.11 -21.52 44.38
C VAL A 233 -29.46 -21.90 45.00
N HIS A 234 -30.56 -21.34 44.50
CA HIS A 234 -31.90 -21.62 45.04
C HIS A 234 -32.47 -22.97 44.60
N ALA A 235 -32.04 -23.51 43.45
CA ALA A 235 -32.41 -24.86 43.03
C ALA A 235 -31.79 -25.96 43.92
N GLN A 236 -30.60 -25.72 44.49
CA GLN A 236 -29.86 -26.71 45.28
C GLN A 236 -30.01 -26.54 46.81
N ASN A 237 -30.59 -25.45 47.32
CA ASN A 237 -30.67 -25.16 48.76
C ASN A 237 -32.07 -24.68 49.18
N GLU A 238 -32.74 -25.39 50.10
CA GLU A 238 -34.07 -24.99 50.63
C GLU A 238 -34.04 -23.70 51.47
N LYS A 239 -32.89 -23.36 52.08
CA LYS A 239 -32.71 -22.14 52.88
C LYS A 239 -31.41 -21.46 52.50
N VAL A 240 -31.53 -20.21 52.06
CA VAL A 240 -30.43 -19.41 51.53
C VAL A 240 -30.07 -18.28 52.49
N THR A 241 -28.80 -18.19 52.86
CA THR A 241 -28.21 -17.24 53.81
C THR A 241 -26.98 -16.56 53.21
N ASP A 242 -26.46 -15.52 53.87
CA ASP A 242 -25.27 -14.79 53.38
C ASP A 242 -24.01 -15.65 53.27
N THR A 243 -23.96 -16.83 53.90
CA THR A 243 -22.84 -17.78 53.87
C THR A 243 -23.08 -19.00 52.96
N THR A 244 -24.25 -19.16 52.34
CA THR A 244 -24.53 -20.29 51.44
C THR A 244 -23.46 -20.37 50.35
N PRO A 245 -22.85 -21.55 50.08
CA PRO A 245 -21.87 -21.71 49.02
C PRO A 245 -22.55 -21.51 47.67
N ILE A 246 -21.87 -20.83 46.75
CA ILE A 246 -22.34 -20.69 45.38
C ILE A 246 -21.95 -21.98 44.65
N PRO A 247 -22.89 -22.81 44.19
CA PRO A 247 -22.53 -24.05 43.54
C PRO A 247 -21.90 -23.75 42.18
N PRO A 248 -20.82 -24.45 41.79
CA PRO A 248 -20.41 -24.46 40.40
C PRO A 248 -21.57 -25.00 39.55
N PRO A 249 -21.77 -24.50 38.32
CA PRO A 249 -22.77 -25.06 37.41
C PRO A 249 -22.63 -26.58 37.30
N ASP A 250 -23.74 -27.33 37.21
CA ASP A 250 -23.70 -28.81 37.22
C ASP A 250 -22.73 -29.40 36.18
N TRP A 251 -22.61 -28.74 35.03
CA TRP A 251 -21.65 -29.11 33.98
C TRP A 251 -20.17 -28.88 34.38
N GLU A 252 -19.87 -27.84 35.15
CA GLU A 252 -18.52 -27.57 35.68
C GLU A 252 -18.17 -28.52 36.84
N ALA A 253 -19.16 -28.92 37.63
CA ALA A 253 -19.03 -30.00 38.61
C ALA A 253 -18.74 -31.34 37.91
N LEU A 254 -19.48 -31.67 36.84
CA LEU A 254 -19.24 -32.89 36.05
C LEU A 254 -17.84 -32.89 35.42
N ILE A 255 -17.40 -31.76 34.84
CA ILE A 255 -16.02 -31.61 34.32
C ILE A 255 -14.98 -31.78 35.42
N SER A 256 -15.23 -31.26 36.62
CA SER A 256 -14.31 -31.42 37.76
C SER A 256 -14.23 -32.89 38.21
N GLN A 257 -15.35 -33.63 38.17
CA GLN A 257 -15.35 -35.08 38.41
C GLN A 257 -14.67 -35.86 37.28
N ILE A 258 -14.88 -35.48 36.01
CA ILE A 258 -14.17 -36.08 34.86
C ILE A 258 -12.66 -35.87 35.00
N ALA A 259 -12.21 -34.66 35.33
CA ALA A 259 -10.78 -34.37 35.57
C ALA A 259 -10.19 -35.26 36.65
N LYS A 260 -10.96 -35.58 37.70
CA LYS A 260 -10.54 -36.50 38.77
C LYS A 260 -10.53 -37.97 38.31
N ASP A 261 -11.60 -38.43 37.67
CA ASP A 261 -11.71 -39.79 37.12
C ASP A 261 -10.61 -40.08 36.09
N MET A 262 -10.13 -39.06 35.37
CA MET A 262 -9.00 -39.14 34.42
C MET A 262 -7.63 -39.29 35.10
N MET A 263 -7.50 -38.96 36.39
CA MET A 263 -6.27 -39.11 37.17
C MET A 263 -6.24 -40.39 38.03
N ASP A 264 -7.39 -41.04 38.23
CA ASP A 264 -7.50 -42.37 38.87
C ASP A 264 -7.10 -43.52 37.92
N GLN A 265 -7.09 -44.78 38.40
CA GLN A 265 -6.56 -45.96 37.69
C GLN A 265 -7.10 -46.14 36.25
N HIS A 266 -6.17 -46.15 35.29
CA HIS A 266 -6.48 -46.28 33.86
C HIS A 266 -6.80 -47.72 33.45
N THR A 267 -8.07 -48.09 33.49
CA THR A 267 -8.59 -49.31 32.84
C THR A 267 -9.44 -48.96 31.61
N PRO A 268 -9.55 -49.84 30.59
CA PRO A 268 -10.42 -49.61 29.44
C PRO A 268 -11.89 -49.36 29.81
N ALA A 269 -12.36 -49.95 30.92
CA ALA A 269 -13.69 -49.70 31.45
C ALA A 269 -13.88 -48.25 31.93
N GLN A 270 -12.90 -47.70 32.65
CA GLN A 270 -12.95 -46.32 33.16
C GLN A 270 -12.94 -45.29 32.02
N ILE A 271 -12.21 -45.55 30.94
CA ILE A 271 -12.21 -44.71 29.72
C ILE A 271 -13.61 -44.61 29.11
N LEU A 272 -14.36 -45.72 29.08
CA LEU A 272 -15.74 -45.75 28.56
C LEU A 272 -16.73 -44.99 29.46
N VAL A 273 -16.53 -45.01 30.79
CA VAL A 273 -17.32 -44.21 31.74
C VAL A 273 -17.04 -42.71 31.57
N ILE A 274 -15.77 -42.31 31.46
CA ILE A 274 -15.37 -40.92 31.20
C ILE A 274 -15.93 -40.42 29.86
N ARG A 275 -15.88 -41.27 28.82
CA ARG A 275 -16.51 -40.99 27.52
C ARG A 275 -17.99 -40.69 27.65
N SER A 276 -18.75 -41.49 28.41
CA SER A 276 -20.19 -41.26 28.62
C SER A 276 -20.46 -39.88 29.24
N LYS A 277 -19.75 -39.55 30.33
CA LYS A 277 -19.91 -38.26 31.02
C LYS A 277 -19.57 -37.05 30.14
N LEU A 278 -18.58 -37.19 29.24
CA LEU A 278 -18.24 -36.14 28.26
C LEU A 278 -19.29 -36.02 27.14
N TYR A 279 -19.94 -37.12 26.75
CA TYR A 279 -21.10 -37.07 25.85
C TYR A 279 -22.32 -36.40 26.50
N ASP A 280 -22.60 -36.64 27.78
CA ASP A 280 -23.70 -36.00 28.49
C ASP A 280 -23.55 -34.47 28.50
N LEU A 281 -22.32 -33.96 28.71
CA LEU A 281 -22.00 -32.53 28.64
C LEU A 281 -22.26 -31.90 27.25
N LEU A 282 -21.90 -32.63 26.20
CA LEU A 282 -22.16 -32.19 24.81
C LEU A 282 -23.66 -32.25 24.47
N THR A 283 -24.37 -33.26 24.99
CA THR A 283 -25.82 -33.45 24.81
C THR A 283 -26.62 -32.34 25.52
N HIS A 284 -26.13 -31.84 26.66
CA HIS A 284 -26.64 -30.64 27.31
C HIS A 284 -26.17 -29.32 26.66
N CYS A 285 -25.62 -29.37 25.44
CA CYS A 285 -25.24 -28.23 24.61
C CYS A 285 -24.25 -27.24 25.27
N ILE A 286 -23.35 -27.73 26.13
CA ILE A 286 -22.22 -26.94 26.63
C ILE A 286 -21.17 -26.81 25.51
N PRO A 287 -20.69 -25.59 25.16
CA PRO A 287 -19.76 -25.42 24.04
C PRO A 287 -18.47 -26.22 24.23
N PRO A 288 -17.99 -26.98 23.22
CA PRO A 288 -16.77 -27.80 23.35
C PRO A 288 -15.54 -27.01 23.80
N THR A 289 -15.41 -25.76 23.35
CA THR A 289 -14.33 -24.83 23.76
C THR A 289 -14.40 -24.47 25.25
N THR A 290 -15.60 -24.38 25.82
CA THR A 290 -15.82 -24.19 27.26
C THR A 290 -15.51 -25.47 28.04
N ILE A 291 -15.91 -26.64 27.52
CA ILE A 291 -15.58 -27.93 28.15
C ILE A 291 -14.06 -28.11 28.21
N LEU A 292 -13.37 -27.97 27.07
CA LEU A 292 -11.91 -28.08 26.98
C LEU A 292 -11.19 -27.09 27.88
N LYS A 293 -11.53 -25.80 27.81
CA LYS A 293 -10.89 -24.77 28.63
C LYS A 293 -11.05 -25.06 30.13
N THR A 294 -12.25 -25.42 30.58
CA THR A 294 -12.51 -25.71 31.99
C THR A 294 -11.83 -27.00 32.44
N LEU A 295 -11.82 -28.05 31.61
CA LEU A 295 -11.11 -29.31 31.90
C LEU A 295 -9.60 -29.08 32.03
N THR A 296 -8.99 -28.34 31.10
CA THR A 296 -7.57 -27.95 31.15
C THR A 296 -7.25 -27.16 32.43
N PHE A 297 -8.08 -26.17 32.80
CA PHE A 297 -7.90 -25.43 34.06
C PHE A 297 -8.01 -26.29 35.33
N LYS A 298 -8.74 -27.42 35.31
CA LYS A 298 -8.85 -28.36 36.44
C LYS A 298 -7.75 -29.41 36.46
N LEU A 299 -7.14 -29.72 35.30
CA LEU A 299 -6.03 -30.68 35.18
C LEU A 299 -4.66 -30.04 35.44
N ILE A 300 -4.41 -28.80 34.99
CA ILE A 300 -3.12 -28.10 35.20
C ILE A 300 -2.62 -28.12 36.66
N PRO A 301 -3.46 -27.89 37.69
CA PRO A 301 -3.01 -27.94 39.10
C PRO A 301 -2.61 -29.33 39.60
N GLN A 302 -2.99 -30.40 38.88
CA GLN A 302 -2.76 -31.81 39.24
C GLN A 302 -1.57 -32.43 38.48
N ILE A 303 -0.81 -31.62 37.73
CA ILE A 303 0.42 -31.99 37.03
C ILE A 303 1.61 -31.46 37.84
N ASP A 304 2.75 -32.16 37.84
CA ASP A 304 3.98 -31.72 38.50
C ASP A 304 4.49 -30.36 37.99
N ASP A 305 5.04 -29.53 38.89
CA ASP A 305 5.41 -28.14 38.61
C ASP A 305 6.40 -28.00 37.43
N ASP A 306 7.36 -28.91 37.30
CA ASP A 306 8.39 -28.92 36.24
C ASP A 306 7.82 -29.10 34.82
N LEU A 307 6.55 -29.50 34.69
CA LEU A 307 5.85 -29.76 33.42
C LEU A 307 4.74 -28.74 33.13
N LYS A 308 4.43 -27.82 34.06
CA LYS A 308 3.34 -26.84 33.88
C LYS A 308 3.60 -25.86 32.73
N TRP A 309 4.86 -25.47 32.52
CA TRP A 309 5.26 -24.52 31.46
C TRP A 309 5.03 -25.06 30.04
N GLU A 310 4.96 -26.38 29.84
CA GLU A 310 4.60 -26.97 28.54
C GLU A 310 3.08 -26.91 28.25
N VAL A 311 2.24 -26.73 29.29
CA VAL A 311 0.77 -26.83 29.21
C VAL A 311 0.07 -25.47 29.24
N GLU A 312 0.73 -24.40 29.66
CA GLU A 312 0.14 -23.05 29.78
C GLU A 312 -0.13 -22.32 28.43
N ILE A 313 0.22 -22.91 27.29
CA ILE A 313 -0.08 -22.34 25.96
C ILE A 313 -1.56 -22.63 25.58
N PRO A 314 -2.36 -21.64 25.12
CA PRO A 314 -3.81 -21.82 25.03
C PRO A 314 -4.29 -22.79 23.94
N ALA A 315 -4.72 -23.99 24.37
CA ALA A 315 -5.90 -24.76 23.92
C ALA A 315 -6.20 -24.98 22.41
N PHE A 316 -5.34 -24.61 21.45
CA PHE A 316 -5.66 -24.63 20.01
C PHE A 316 -4.59 -25.25 19.09
N CYS A 317 -3.55 -25.88 19.63
CA CYS A 317 -2.52 -26.53 18.80
C CYS A 317 -2.12 -27.92 19.35
N PRO A 318 -2.31 -29.02 18.58
CA PRO A 318 -1.74 -30.32 18.91
C PRO A 318 -0.28 -30.39 18.43
N VAL A 319 0.67 -30.02 19.30
CA VAL A 319 2.10 -30.02 18.99
C VAL A 319 2.73 -31.40 19.22
N VAL A 320 3.59 -31.84 18.30
CA VAL A 320 4.44 -33.02 18.46
C VAL A 320 5.61 -32.67 19.39
N LEU A 321 5.59 -33.20 20.61
CA LEU A 321 6.71 -33.16 21.56
C LEU A 321 7.30 -34.55 21.77
N GLY A 322 8.63 -34.65 21.66
CA GLY A 322 9.40 -35.88 21.40
C GLY A 322 9.98 -36.61 22.61
N ASN A 323 9.71 -36.18 23.84
CA ASN A 323 9.98 -36.95 25.07
C ASN A 323 8.86 -36.66 26.06
N ALA A 324 8.24 -37.69 26.65
CA ALA A 324 7.09 -37.52 27.54
C ALA A 324 7.19 -38.42 28.79
N THR A 325 7.07 -37.80 29.96
CA THR A 325 6.76 -38.48 31.22
C THR A 325 5.35 -39.07 31.19
N ARG A 326 5.08 -40.05 32.07
CA ARG A 326 3.80 -40.80 32.12
C ARG A 326 2.56 -39.89 32.08
N SER A 327 2.57 -38.79 32.83
CA SER A 327 1.47 -37.82 32.95
C SER A 327 1.09 -37.16 31.61
N LEU A 328 2.08 -36.81 30.77
CA LEU A 328 1.87 -36.21 29.45
C LEU A 328 1.40 -37.24 28.40
N ALA A 329 1.84 -38.49 28.53
CA ALA A 329 1.35 -39.60 27.71
C ALA A 329 -0.14 -39.90 27.98
N ILE A 330 -0.58 -39.80 29.24
CA ILE A 330 -1.99 -39.94 29.64
C ILE A 330 -2.85 -38.86 29.00
N ILE A 331 -2.45 -37.58 29.08
CA ILE A 331 -3.20 -36.47 28.45
C ILE A 331 -3.28 -36.64 26.92
N LYS A 332 -2.20 -37.06 26.25
CA LYS A 332 -2.21 -37.40 24.81
C LYS A 332 -3.14 -38.58 24.49
N ALA A 333 -3.12 -39.64 25.29
CA ALA A 333 -3.95 -40.83 25.07
C ALA A 333 -5.44 -40.49 25.19
N TYR A 334 -5.85 -39.75 26.23
CA TYR A 334 -7.25 -39.37 26.42
C TYR A 334 -7.73 -38.32 25.41
N THR A 335 -6.93 -37.31 25.04
CA THR A 335 -7.31 -36.36 23.99
C THR A 335 -7.41 -37.02 22.61
N GLY A 336 -6.45 -37.90 22.27
CA GLY A 336 -6.50 -38.72 21.06
C GLY A 336 -7.71 -39.67 21.04
N SER A 337 -7.99 -40.35 22.14
CA SER A 337 -9.19 -41.19 22.28
C SER A 337 -10.47 -40.38 22.19
N LEU A 338 -10.55 -39.17 22.77
CA LEU A 338 -11.74 -38.32 22.68
C LEU A 338 -12.04 -37.93 21.22
N VAL A 339 -11.01 -37.49 20.49
CA VAL A 339 -11.10 -37.19 19.05
C VAL A 339 -11.50 -38.43 18.24
N TRP A 340 -10.90 -39.59 18.52
CA TRP A 340 -11.22 -40.85 17.84
C TRP A 340 -12.65 -41.33 18.13
N LEU A 341 -13.12 -41.18 19.37
CA LEU A 341 -14.46 -41.59 19.80
C LEU A 341 -15.57 -40.71 19.22
N ILE A 342 -15.32 -39.40 19.07
CA ILE A 342 -16.20 -38.47 18.36
C ILE A 342 -16.21 -38.80 16.86
N THR A 343 -15.06 -39.21 16.29
CA THR A 343 -14.93 -39.60 14.88
C THR A 343 -15.63 -40.93 14.57
N LEU A 344 -15.52 -41.93 15.45
CA LEU A 344 -16.12 -43.26 15.23
C LEU A 344 -17.65 -43.21 15.29
N GLN A 345 -18.22 -42.35 16.15
CA GLN A 345 -19.67 -42.21 16.31
C GLN A 345 -20.32 -41.50 15.10
N LEU A 346 -19.61 -40.53 14.50
CA LEU A 346 -19.98 -39.89 13.22
C LEU A 346 -20.00 -40.86 12.03
N TYR A 347 -19.33 -42.02 12.14
CA TYR A 347 -19.25 -43.01 11.06
C TYR A 347 -20.27 -44.17 11.19
N LEU A 348 -20.87 -44.37 12.37
CA LEU A 348 -21.69 -45.55 12.68
C LEU A 348 -23.19 -45.25 12.87
N TYR A 349 -23.58 -44.00 13.16
CA TYR A 349 -25.00 -43.64 13.34
C TYR A 349 -25.50 -42.69 12.24
N GLY A 350 -26.23 -43.27 11.29
CA GLY A 350 -27.22 -42.55 10.48
C GLY A 350 -28.38 -42.01 11.32
N PRO A 351 -29.34 -41.29 10.71
CA PRO A 351 -30.19 -40.34 11.43
C PRO A 351 -31.09 -40.98 12.49
N VAL A 352 -30.99 -40.47 13.73
CA VAL A 352 -31.94 -40.76 14.81
C VAL A 352 -33.14 -39.81 14.69
N SER A 353 -34.35 -40.35 14.84
CA SER A 353 -35.59 -39.76 14.32
C SER A 353 -36.40 -38.90 15.31
N THR A 354 -35.74 -38.10 16.16
CA THR A 354 -36.42 -37.19 17.11
C THR A 354 -36.02 -35.71 16.94
N THR A 355 -37.02 -34.85 16.81
CA THR A 355 -36.90 -33.46 16.32
C THR A 355 -36.32 -32.44 17.30
N SER A 356 -36.03 -32.82 18.55
CA SER A 356 -35.40 -31.96 19.55
C SER A 356 -33.87 -31.91 19.45
N ASP A 357 -33.24 -32.99 18.97
CA ASP A 357 -31.80 -33.22 19.17
C ASP A 357 -30.95 -32.79 17.95
N VAL A 358 -31.58 -32.71 16.78
CA VAL A 358 -30.96 -32.38 15.48
C VAL A 358 -30.23 -31.02 15.50
N LEU A 359 -30.83 -30.01 16.14
CA LEU A 359 -30.30 -28.63 16.18
C LEU A 359 -28.97 -28.48 16.96
N CYS A 360 -28.66 -29.39 17.89
CA CYS A 360 -27.38 -29.34 18.62
C CYS A 360 -26.29 -30.16 17.91
N ILE A 361 -26.68 -31.22 17.17
CA ILE A 361 -25.77 -32.06 16.38
C ILE A 361 -25.20 -31.30 15.16
N ASP A 362 -26.02 -30.57 14.39
CA ASP A 362 -25.55 -29.87 13.19
C ASP A 362 -24.56 -28.72 13.51
N ARG A 363 -24.73 -28.05 14.67
CA ARG A 363 -23.77 -27.04 15.15
C ARG A 363 -22.44 -27.64 15.59
N LEU A 364 -22.45 -28.85 16.16
CA LEU A 364 -21.22 -29.62 16.38
C LEU A 364 -20.58 -30.03 15.04
N HIS A 365 -21.40 -30.45 14.06
CA HIS A 365 -20.94 -30.94 12.77
C HIS A 365 -20.10 -29.88 12.01
N ILE A 366 -20.59 -28.64 11.89
CA ILE A 366 -19.86 -27.57 11.19
C ILE A 366 -18.57 -27.18 11.93
N THR A 367 -18.65 -26.95 13.24
CA THR A 367 -17.51 -26.48 14.05
C THR A 367 -16.40 -27.54 14.16
N MET A 368 -16.75 -28.83 14.22
CA MET A 368 -15.76 -29.92 14.25
C MET A 368 -15.29 -30.36 12.86
N THR A 369 -16.01 -30.04 11.77
CA THR A 369 -15.52 -30.30 10.40
C THR A 369 -14.28 -29.47 10.07
N GLU A 370 -14.12 -28.26 10.61
CA GLU A 370 -12.88 -27.49 10.45
C GLU A 370 -11.72 -28.07 11.29
N ALA A 371 -12.00 -28.59 12.49
CA ALA A 371 -10.99 -29.30 13.29
C ALA A 371 -10.55 -30.61 12.63
N CYS A 372 -11.50 -31.47 12.21
CA CYS A 372 -11.20 -32.79 11.62
C CYS A 372 -10.56 -32.72 10.24
N LYS A 373 -10.78 -31.64 9.46
CA LYS A 373 -10.06 -31.42 8.19
C LYS A 373 -8.55 -31.28 8.37
N SER A 374 -8.10 -30.79 9.51
CA SER A 374 -6.67 -30.71 9.86
C SER A 374 -6.11 -32.08 10.25
N THR A 375 -6.93 -32.96 10.84
CA THR A 375 -6.52 -34.29 11.32
C THR A 375 -6.52 -35.37 10.23
N TYR A 376 -7.44 -35.31 9.27
CA TYR A 376 -7.52 -36.28 8.17
C TYR A 376 -6.25 -36.29 7.30
N LEU A 377 -5.59 -35.12 7.16
CA LEU A 377 -4.33 -35.00 6.44
C LEU A 377 -3.15 -35.65 7.20
N LEU A 378 -3.17 -35.63 8.54
CA LEU A 378 -2.12 -36.27 9.36
C LEU A 378 -2.25 -37.80 9.38
N VAL A 379 -3.46 -38.37 9.37
CA VAL A 379 -3.64 -39.83 9.30
C VAL A 379 -3.15 -40.38 7.94
N ALA A 380 -3.36 -39.63 6.85
CA ALA A 380 -2.82 -39.96 5.53
C ALA A 380 -1.28 -39.89 5.47
N LEU A 381 -0.66 -38.96 6.21
CA LEU A 381 0.81 -38.87 6.33
C LEU A 381 1.40 -39.92 7.27
N TYR A 382 0.69 -40.33 8.32
CA TYR A 382 1.14 -41.41 9.22
C TYR A 382 1.13 -42.79 8.52
N LEU A 383 0.17 -43.02 7.61
CA LEU A 383 0.06 -44.26 6.83
C LEU A 383 0.99 -44.34 5.60
N SER A 384 1.69 -43.26 5.24
CA SER A 384 2.64 -43.24 4.12
C SER A 384 4.12 -43.23 4.52
N GLY A 385 4.43 -43.26 5.83
CA GLY A 385 5.78 -43.13 6.38
C GLY A 385 6.49 -44.41 6.86
N TYR A 386 5.84 -45.59 6.83
CA TYR A 386 6.43 -46.85 7.30
C TYR A 386 6.78 -47.81 6.14
N GLY A 387 8.08 -47.92 5.83
CA GLY A 387 8.60 -48.85 4.82
C GLY A 387 9.83 -49.62 5.32
N GLY A 388 9.67 -50.93 5.60
CA GLY A 388 10.73 -51.88 5.97
C GLY A 388 10.81 -52.18 7.48
N THR A 389 10.95 -53.43 7.95
CA THR A 389 11.10 -54.73 7.26
C THR A 389 10.56 -55.92 8.06
N VAL A 390 9.72 -56.75 7.41
CA VAL A 390 9.60 -58.24 7.46
C VAL A 390 9.76 -59.01 8.79
N ALA A 391 8.71 -59.76 9.20
CA ALA A 391 8.71 -61.24 9.34
C ALA A 391 7.37 -61.88 9.85
N ASN A 392 6.94 -62.97 9.19
CA ASN A 392 6.12 -64.12 9.67
C ASN A 392 4.66 -63.95 10.16
N ASP A 393 3.70 -64.15 9.22
CA ASP A 393 2.60 -65.16 9.15
C ASP A 393 2.20 -66.05 10.38
N PRO A 394 0.99 -66.70 10.46
CA PRO A 394 -0.17 -66.68 9.52
C PRO A 394 -1.65 -66.85 10.09
N TYR A 395 -2.66 -66.70 9.18
CA TYR A 395 -4.05 -67.30 9.16
C TYR A 395 -5.15 -66.86 10.23
N PRO A 396 -6.50 -67.00 10.01
CA PRO A 396 -7.31 -66.36 8.93
C PRO A 396 -8.84 -66.06 9.15
N LEU A 397 -9.47 -65.42 8.13
CA LEU A 397 -10.91 -65.48 7.68
C LEU A 397 -12.03 -64.91 8.60
N PRO A 398 -13.26 -64.63 8.08
CA PRO A 398 -13.67 -64.17 6.74
C PRO A 398 -14.69 -62.99 6.76
N PHE A 399 -14.92 -62.33 5.61
CA PHE A 399 -16.25 -62.17 4.99
C PHE A 399 -16.13 -61.56 3.59
N ASN A 400 -17.10 -61.86 2.72
CA ASN A 400 -17.11 -61.52 1.29
C ASN A 400 -18.55 -61.13 0.90
N PHE A 401 -18.75 -60.14 0.02
CA PHE A 401 -19.68 -60.24 -1.12
C PHE A 401 -19.60 -59.00 -2.03
N SER A 402 -19.49 -59.28 -3.33
CA SER A 402 -19.68 -58.36 -4.46
C SER A 402 -21.14 -57.99 -4.68
N HIS A 403 -21.45 -56.80 -5.22
CA HIS A 403 -22.37 -56.67 -6.37
C HIS A 403 -22.46 -55.26 -7.02
N ILE A 404 -22.53 -55.28 -8.36
CA ILE A 404 -23.22 -54.34 -9.28
C ILE A 404 -22.44 -53.10 -9.80
N GLU A 405 -22.21 -53.13 -11.11
CA GLU A 405 -21.76 -52.07 -12.02
C GLU A 405 -22.93 -51.22 -12.55
N GLY A 406 -22.64 -50.11 -13.25
CA GLY A 406 -23.65 -49.40 -14.05
C GLY A 406 -23.16 -48.23 -14.90
N PHE A 407 -22.99 -48.47 -16.21
CA PHE A 407 -23.18 -47.61 -17.43
C PHE A 407 -23.19 -46.06 -17.34
N GLY A 408 -22.82 -45.27 -18.36
CA GLY A 408 -22.44 -45.57 -19.76
C GLY A 408 -22.76 -44.37 -20.70
N TYR A 409 -22.04 -44.22 -21.82
CA TYR A 409 -22.10 -43.08 -22.77
C TYR A 409 -23.37 -42.98 -23.67
N ILE A 410 -23.67 -41.76 -24.15
CA ILE A 410 -24.35 -41.35 -25.43
C ILE A 410 -24.40 -39.79 -25.47
N GLY A 411 -24.37 -39.02 -26.58
CA GLY A 411 -24.28 -39.29 -28.03
C GLY A 411 -24.08 -37.98 -28.87
N LEU A 412 -24.33 -38.01 -30.20
CA LEU A 412 -24.26 -36.87 -31.17
C LEU A 412 -25.64 -36.17 -31.35
N ALA A 413 -25.88 -35.00 -31.97
CA ALA A 413 -25.52 -34.55 -33.34
C ALA A 413 -26.03 -33.12 -33.74
N ALA A 414 -25.31 -32.49 -34.69
CA ALA A 414 -25.68 -31.56 -35.79
C ALA A 414 -26.94 -30.63 -35.80
N LEU A 415 -26.75 -29.35 -36.22
CA LEU A 415 -27.21 -28.82 -37.54
C LEU A 415 -26.77 -27.35 -37.83
N LYS A 416 -26.93 -26.88 -39.08
CA LYS A 416 -26.36 -25.64 -39.69
C LYS A 416 -27.37 -24.46 -39.82
N PRO A 417 -26.93 -23.21 -40.13
CA PRO A 417 -27.77 -22.01 -40.27
C PRO A 417 -28.39 -21.87 -41.68
N PRO A 418 -29.29 -20.87 -41.95
CA PRO A 418 -28.85 -19.66 -42.70
C PRO A 418 -29.67 -18.36 -42.39
N SER A 419 -29.07 -17.15 -42.36
CA SER A 419 -28.93 -16.11 -43.41
C SER A 419 -30.15 -15.21 -43.76
N PHE A 420 -29.90 -13.90 -44.00
CA PHE A 420 -30.42 -12.96 -45.03
C PHE A 420 -30.32 -11.51 -44.47
N LEU A 421 -29.38 -10.65 -44.93
CA LEU A 421 -29.34 -9.86 -46.18
C LEU A 421 -30.18 -8.56 -46.17
N ARG A 422 -29.52 -7.39 -46.07
CA ARG A 422 -29.39 -6.40 -47.17
C ARG A 422 -28.71 -5.09 -46.75
N THR A 423 -27.62 -4.76 -47.43
CA THR A 423 -27.16 -3.39 -47.76
C THR A 423 -27.78 -2.98 -49.12
N PRO A 424 -27.42 -1.87 -49.82
CA PRO A 424 -26.62 -0.67 -49.46
C PRO A 424 -27.16 0.71 -49.98
N THR A 425 -26.39 1.80 -49.71
CA THR A 425 -25.89 2.84 -50.67
C THR A 425 -26.63 4.14 -51.12
N TRP A 426 -25.78 5.17 -51.37
CA TRP A 426 -25.83 6.30 -52.37
C TRP A 426 -26.99 7.34 -52.20
N ALA A 427 -26.90 8.65 -52.53
CA ALA A 427 -25.82 9.53 -53.03
C ALA A 427 -26.15 11.04 -52.84
N VAL A 428 -25.11 11.88 -52.65
CA VAL A 428 -24.75 13.14 -53.36
C VAL A 428 -25.81 14.23 -53.71
N LEU A 429 -25.47 15.50 -53.41
CA LEU A 429 -25.52 16.76 -54.23
C LEU A 429 -25.48 17.95 -53.23
N SER A 430 -24.46 18.81 -53.07
CA SER A 430 -23.63 19.67 -53.96
C SER A 430 -24.19 21.09 -54.17
N THR A 431 -23.31 22.05 -54.53
CA THR A 431 -23.58 23.46 -54.95
C THR A 431 -23.96 24.48 -53.87
N ARG A 432 -23.61 25.78 -53.96
CA ARG A 432 -22.46 26.51 -54.55
C ARG A 432 -22.62 28.01 -54.17
N ARG A 433 -21.51 28.75 -54.01
CA ARG A 433 -21.40 30.23 -54.22
C ARG A 433 -22.25 31.12 -53.27
N SER A 434 -21.97 32.42 -53.05
CA SER A 434 -20.82 33.28 -53.39
C SER A 434 -20.87 34.59 -52.57
N ASN A 435 -19.70 35.21 -52.38
CA ASN A 435 -19.39 36.65 -52.31
C ASN A 435 -20.40 37.64 -51.67
N GLY A 436 -19.89 38.43 -50.71
CA GLY A 436 -20.40 39.76 -50.37
C GLY A 436 -19.37 40.56 -49.58
N ARG A 437 -18.74 41.56 -50.21
CA ARG A 437 -17.92 42.59 -49.54
C ARG A 437 -18.78 43.84 -49.27
N ALA A 438 -18.55 44.48 -48.13
CA ALA A 438 -18.58 45.93 -47.87
C ALA A 438 -17.77 46.11 -46.56
N GLU A 439 -16.77 46.99 -46.42
CA GLU A 439 -16.78 48.47 -46.51
C GLU A 439 -17.62 49.13 -45.41
N VAL A 440 -17.22 50.23 -44.75
CA VAL A 440 -15.91 50.91 -44.50
C VAL A 440 -16.19 52.01 -43.43
N GLU A 441 -15.18 52.80 -43.01
CA GLU A 441 -15.31 54.07 -42.23
C GLU A 441 -15.81 54.00 -40.76
N ASP A 442 -15.62 55.02 -39.91
CA ASP A 442 -14.40 55.77 -39.53
C ASP A 442 -14.70 56.65 -38.28
N SER A 443 -13.65 57.12 -37.61
CA SER A 443 -13.59 58.40 -36.85
C SER A 443 -14.29 58.60 -35.47
N PRO A 444 -13.83 59.61 -34.65
CA PRO A 444 -13.88 59.57 -33.17
C PRO A 444 -14.47 60.86 -32.51
N PRO A 445 -13.82 61.59 -31.55
CA PRO A 445 -13.73 61.36 -30.09
C PRO A 445 -14.33 62.49 -29.18
N HIS A 446 -14.06 62.38 -27.86
CA HIS A 446 -14.05 63.40 -26.79
C HIS A 446 -15.36 63.79 -26.05
N LEU A 447 -15.29 63.80 -24.71
CA LEU A 447 -15.47 65.02 -23.88
C LEU A 447 -15.11 64.81 -22.38
N ASN A 448 -14.60 65.87 -21.78
CA ASN A 448 -14.27 66.19 -20.37
C ASN A 448 -14.28 67.76 -20.32
N PRO A 449 -14.36 68.52 -19.20
CA PRO A 449 -14.45 68.20 -17.76
C PRO A 449 -15.51 69.07 -16.99
N ASP A 450 -15.43 69.17 -15.64
CA ASP A 450 -15.60 70.39 -14.77
C ASP A 450 -16.02 70.05 -13.29
N LEU A 451 -15.28 70.50 -12.25
CA LEU A 451 -15.52 71.65 -11.31
C LEU A 451 -16.79 71.56 -10.41
N GLY A 452 -16.80 71.86 -9.09
CA GLY A 452 -15.79 72.32 -8.11
C GLY A 452 -16.43 72.70 -6.72
N LEU A 453 -15.67 73.37 -5.83
CA LEU A 453 -16.08 73.99 -4.52
C LEU A 453 -16.30 73.01 -3.31
N SER A 454 -16.06 73.34 -2.03
CA SER A 454 -15.90 74.64 -1.31
C SER A 454 -14.96 74.57 -0.06
N ARG A 455 -14.76 75.70 0.67
CA ARG A 455 -13.85 75.88 1.83
C ARG A 455 -14.59 75.92 3.18
N GLY A 456 -13.87 75.66 4.29
CA GLY A 456 -14.25 76.09 5.65
C GLY A 456 -13.10 75.97 6.67
N THR A 457 -12.89 77.00 7.51
CA THR A 457 -11.84 77.06 8.56
C THR A 457 -12.34 77.84 9.77
N GLU A 458 -12.14 77.35 11.00
CA GLU A 458 -11.96 78.23 12.18
C GLU A 458 -11.30 77.57 13.42
N ARG A 459 -10.91 78.44 14.35
CA ARG A 459 -10.13 78.27 15.61
C ARG A 459 -11.08 78.13 16.83
N ALA A 460 -10.71 77.87 18.09
CA ALA A 460 -9.52 77.36 18.80
C ALA A 460 -9.91 77.14 20.30
N SER A 461 -9.11 76.42 21.09
CA SER A 461 -8.94 76.70 22.53
C SER A 461 -7.68 76.05 23.10
N SER A 462 -7.10 76.67 24.13
CA SER A 462 -5.80 76.38 24.73
C SER A 462 -5.93 75.94 26.19
N GLN A 463 -5.04 75.08 26.70
CA GLN A 463 -4.36 75.27 28.00
C GLN A 463 -3.24 74.24 28.27
N THR A 464 -2.11 74.76 28.72
CA THR A 464 -0.97 74.16 29.44
C THR A 464 -0.78 75.03 30.73
N PRO A 465 -0.03 74.68 31.81
CA PRO A 465 1.36 74.19 31.74
C PRO A 465 1.94 73.36 32.94
N GLN A 466 3.28 73.24 32.91
CA GLN A 466 4.28 73.04 34.00
C GLN A 466 4.65 71.59 34.37
N ASP A 467 5.92 71.18 34.52
CA ASP A 467 7.22 71.91 34.63
C ASP A 467 8.43 71.19 33.93
N TYR A 468 9.53 71.93 33.74
CA TYR A 468 10.89 71.54 33.31
C TYR A 468 11.90 72.00 34.43
N PRO A 469 13.27 71.86 34.39
CA PRO A 469 14.18 71.45 33.31
C PRO A 469 15.40 70.52 33.68
N ALA A 470 16.10 70.10 32.62
CA ALA A 470 17.57 69.94 32.42
C ALA A 470 18.56 69.52 33.53
N THR A 471 19.50 68.64 33.16
CA THR A 471 20.97 68.93 33.18
C THR A 471 21.68 68.24 32.02
N SER A 472 22.83 68.78 31.60
CA SER A 472 23.55 68.44 30.37
C SER A 472 24.89 67.73 30.61
N SER A 473 25.43 67.13 29.54
CA SER A 473 26.87 67.06 29.21
C SER A 473 27.87 66.48 30.22
N PHE A 474 28.53 65.36 29.89
CA PHE A 474 29.86 65.35 29.24
C PHE A 474 30.35 63.90 29.00
N SER A 475 31.23 63.73 28.01
CA SER A 475 31.98 62.50 27.75
C SER A 475 33.33 62.51 28.48
N VAL A 476 33.87 61.34 28.82
CA VAL A 476 35.26 60.87 28.55
C VAL A 476 35.51 59.51 29.23
N SER A 477 36.34 58.69 28.56
CA SER A 477 36.74 57.30 28.82
C SER A 477 37.17 56.89 30.23
N THR A 478 36.99 55.60 30.55
CA THR A 478 38.09 54.63 30.81
C THR A 478 37.59 53.18 30.66
N ASN A 479 38.27 52.37 29.83
CA ASN A 479 38.25 50.89 29.90
C ASN A 479 39.19 50.40 31.01
N PRO A 480 39.20 49.10 31.41
CA PRO A 480 38.20 48.04 31.24
C PRO A 480 37.70 47.51 32.62
N PRO A 481 36.98 46.38 32.69
CA PRO A 481 37.72 45.13 32.97
C PRO A 481 37.30 43.94 32.10
N ASP A 482 38.28 43.13 31.71
CA ASP A 482 38.05 41.78 31.23
C ASP A 482 37.52 40.88 32.36
N ALA A 483 36.49 40.09 32.08
CA ALA A 483 36.59 38.62 31.96
C ALA A 483 35.26 37.90 32.25
N ASN A 484 34.90 37.03 31.30
CA ASN A 484 34.08 35.82 31.49
C ASN A 484 32.65 35.96 32.08
N MET A 485 31.69 36.18 31.18
CA MET A 485 30.56 35.23 31.09
C MET A 485 30.44 34.74 29.65
N SER A 486 30.41 33.42 29.49
CA SER A 486 30.28 32.73 28.22
C SER A 486 28.85 32.79 27.70
N GLU A 487 28.61 33.49 26.57
CA GLU A 487 27.53 33.10 25.69
C GLU A 487 27.92 31.76 25.04
N GLU A 488 27.20 30.69 25.38
CA GLU A 488 27.33 29.42 24.66
C GLU A 488 26.87 29.64 23.21
N ALA A 489 27.83 29.63 22.28
CA ALA A 489 27.53 29.67 20.86
C ALA A 489 26.64 28.46 20.53
N LYS A 490 25.37 28.72 20.20
CA LYS A 490 24.41 27.68 19.82
C LYS A 490 25.01 26.84 18.70
N ALA A 491 25.06 25.52 18.90
CA ALA A 491 25.52 24.60 17.88
C ALA A 491 24.65 24.75 16.61
N PRO A 492 25.26 24.77 15.41
CA PRO A 492 24.53 24.95 14.16
C PRO A 492 23.57 23.78 13.91
N VAL A 493 22.40 24.08 13.36
CA VAL A 493 21.36 23.07 13.11
C VAL A 493 21.72 22.23 11.88
N VAL A 494 22.19 22.88 10.81
CA VAL A 494 22.66 22.23 9.58
C VAL A 494 24.17 22.01 9.68
N ALA A 495 24.60 21.20 10.64
CA ALA A 495 26.01 20.95 10.96
C ALA A 495 26.86 20.54 9.74
N GLU A 496 26.27 19.87 8.74
CA GLU A 496 26.92 19.50 7.48
C GLU A 496 27.36 20.70 6.61
N ALA A 497 26.77 21.89 6.81
CA ALA A 497 27.06 23.09 6.02
C ALA A 497 28.17 23.98 6.61
N HIS A 498 28.47 23.87 7.91
CA HIS A 498 29.32 24.84 8.62
C HIS A 498 30.84 24.65 8.42
N LEU A 499 31.25 23.60 7.70
CA LEU A 499 32.65 23.29 7.39
C LEU A 499 32.88 23.08 5.88
N VAL A 500 31.94 23.54 5.03
CA VAL A 500 31.95 23.25 3.60
C VAL A 500 32.03 24.54 2.79
N ASP A 501 33.13 24.70 2.06
CA ASP A 501 33.35 25.83 1.14
C ASP A 501 32.32 25.84 -0.01
N THR A 502 31.95 27.05 -0.43
CA THR A 502 31.18 27.30 -1.65
C THR A 502 32.10 27.32 -2.87
N PHE A 503 31.80 26.49 -3.87
CA PHE A 503 32.56 26.41 -5.12
C PHE A 503 31.82 27.12 -6.26
N HIS A 504 32.50 28.03 -6.93
CA HIS A 504 31.94 28.74 -8.10
C HIS A 504 32.12 27.94 -9.39
N PRO A 505 31.28 28.16 -10.41
CA PRO A 505 31.45 27.56 -11.74
C PRO A 505 32.88 27.77 -12.29
N PRO A 506 33.55 26.74 -12.82
CA PRO A 506 34.94 26.85 -13.26
C PRO A 506 35.13 27.91 -14.35
N GLN A 507 36.14 28.78 -14.22
CA GLN A 507 36.40 29.85 -15.18
C GLN A 507 36.58 29.32 -16.62
N LYS A 508 37.11 28.11 -16.81
CA LYS A 508 37.22 27.44 -18.12
C LYS A 508 35.86 27.22 -18.81
N MET A 509 34.79 27.02 -18.05
CA MET A 509 33.42 26.94 -18.58
C MET A 509 32.94 28.31 -19.06
N LEU A 510 33.16 29.35 -18.24
CA LEU A 510 32.78 30.74 -18.52
C LEU A 510 33.56 31.37 -19.68
N ASP A 511 34.85 31.04 -19.79
CA ASP A 511 35.78 31.51 -20.83
C ASP A 511 35.66 30.71 -22.15
N SER A 512 34.91 29.61 -22.16
CA SER A 512 34.80 28.76 -23.33
C SER A 512 34.14 29.53 -24.48
N LYS A 513 34.95 29.94 -25.46
CA LYS A 513 34.48 30.43 -26.76
C LYS A 513 33.88 29.25 -27.52
N LEU A 514 32.67 28.87 -27.16
CA LEU A 514 31.95 27.71 -27.71
C LEU A 514 31.77 27.87 -29.23
N PRO A 515 32.10 26.84 -30.03
CA PRO A 515 32.02 26.92 -31.48
C PRO A 515 30.63 26.51 -32.01
N ILE A 516 29.60 27.35 -31.82
CA ILE A 516 28.34 27.31 -32.59
C ILE A 516 27.90 28.75 -32.95
N SER A 517 27.39 28.94 -34.16
CA SER A 517 27.12 30.21 -34.85
C SER A 517 25.82 30.93 -34.43
N SER A 518 25.47 30.95 -33.14
CA SER A 518 24.30 31.69 -32.62
C SER A 518 24.73 33.03 -31.98
N PRO A 519 24.10 34.18 -32.30
CA PRO A 519 24.53 35.48 -31.76
C PRO A 519 24.30 35.72 -30.26
N ILE A 520 23.54 34.87 -29.54
CA ILE A 520 23.24 35.06 -28.12
C ILE A 520 23.20 33.71 -27.38
N ALA A 521 24.21 33.49 -26.53
CA ALA A 521 24.17 32.59 -25.38
C ALA A 521 25.12 33.13 -24.29
N ARG A 522 24.78 34.30 -23.73
CA ARG A 522 25.40 34.76 -22.48
C ARG A 522 24.91 33.78 -21.41
N LEU A 523 25.83 33.05 -20.77
CA LEU A 523 25.50 32.22 -19.61
C LEU A 523 24.72 33.07 -18.60
N MET A 524 23.57 32.55 -18.16
CA MET A 524 22.68 33.24 -17.23
C MET A 524 23.48 33.62 -15.97
N ARG A 525 23.29 34.83 -15.45
CA ARG A 525 23.92 35.24 -14.19
C ARG A 525 23.07 34.87 -12.99
N LEU A 526 23.68 34.79 -11.81
CA LEU A 526 22.97 34.42 -10.58
C LEU A 526 21.83 35.40 -10.26
N GLU A 527 21.98 36.70 -10.57
CA GLU A 527 20.91 37.68 -10.41
C GLU A 527 19.75 37.46 -11.41
N GLU A 528 20.06 36.99 -12.61
CA GLU A 528 19.06 36.67 -13.65
C GLU A 528 18.28 35.40 -13.26
N TYR A 529 18.96 34.39 -12.69
CA TYR A 529 18.30 33.26 -12.04
C TYR A 529 17.40 33.70 -10.89
N GLN A 530 17.87 34.56 -9.98
CA GLN A 530 17.07 35.06 -8.85
C GLN A 530 15.82 35.82 -9.33
N GLN A 531 15.94 36.62 -10.39
CA GLN A 531 14.82 37.33 -11.00
C GLN A 531 13.79 36.38 -11.62
N LEU A 532 14.24 35.42 -12.43
CA LEU A 532 13.36 34.43 -13.08
C LEU A 532 12.74 33.46 -12.08
N TYR A 533 13.48 33.06 -11.05
CA TYR A 533 12.96 32.28 -9.94
C TYR A 533 11.86 33.03 -9.21
N LYS A 534 12.10 34.29 -8.81
CA LYS A 534 11.08 35.14 -8.19
C LYS A 534 9.83 35.25 -9.06
N GLU A 535 9.98 35.56 -10.35
CA GLU A 535 8.85 35.62 -11.29
C GLU A 535 8.09 34.28 -11.39
N SER A 536 8.80 33.15 -11.43
CA SER A 536 8.19 31.81 -11.50
C SER A 536 7.40 31.41 -10.25
N ILE A 537 7.62 32.10 -9.11
CA ILE A 537 6.92 31.90 -7.84
C ILE A 537 5.79 32.93 -7.67
N THR A 538 5.99 34.21 -8.03
CA THR A 538 5.02 35.30 -7.81
C THR A 538 4.07 35.56 -8.97
N GLU A 539 4.48 35.26 -10.21
CA GLU A 539 3.69 35.39 -11.44
C GLU A 539 3.72 34.07 -12.26
N PRO A 540 3.42 32.89 -11.66
CA PRO A 540 3.62 31.59 -12.30
C PRO A 540 2.82 31.45 -13.60
N GLU A 541 1.61 32.01 -13.69
CA GLU A 541 0.79 31.94 -14.89
C GLU A 541 1.50 32.61 -16.09
N LYS A 542 2.09 33.80 -15.90
CA LYS A 542 2.82 34.53 -16.94
C LYS A 542 4.12 33.81 -17.32
N PHE A 543 4.91 33.40 -16.33
CA PHE A 543 6.18 32.71 -16.54
C PHE A 543 5.99 31.41 -17.35
N TRP A 544 5.07 30.55 -16.89
CA TRP A 544 4.84 29.26 -17.53
C TRP A 544 4.11 29.38 -18.87
N ALA A 545 3.23 30.38 -19.07
CA ALA A 545 2.64 30.67 -20.37
C ALA A 545 3.71 30.97 -21.43
N GLN A 546 4.73 31.78 -21.08
CA GLN A 546 5.83 32.10 -21.98
C GLN A 546 6.65 30.86 -22.30
N LYS A 547 7.09 30.11 -21.28
CA LYS A 547 7.94 28.92 -21.47
C LYS A 547 7.23 27.80 -22.24
N ALA A 548 5.93 27.62 -22.01
CA ALA A 548 5.11 26.65 -22.74
C ALA A 548 5.06 26.93 -24.25
N ARG A 549 4.93 28.20 -24.65
CA ARG A 549 4.89 28.61 -26.06
C ARG A 549 6.29 28.71 -26.69
N GLU A 550 7.32 28.98 -25.90
CA GLU A 550 8.73 29.02 -26.34
C GLU A 550 9.26 27.62 -26.70
N LEU A 551 8.96 26.61 -25.88
CA LEU A 551 9.64 25.30 -25.94
C LEU A 551 8.79 24.19 -26.53
N LEU A 552 7.46 24.27 -26.44
CA LEU A 552 6.54 23.26 -27.00
C LEU A 552 5.76 23.83 -28.18
N THR A 553 5.57 23.00 -29.20
CA THR A 553 4.73 23.29 -30.35
C THR A 553 3.35 22.71 -30.10
N TRP A 554 2.37 23.61 -30.02
CA TRP A 554 0.96 23.32 -29.78
C TRP A 554 0.19 23.30 -31.11
N GLN A 555 -0.66 22.29 -31.29
CA GLN A 555 -1.62 22.24 -32.39
C GLN A 555 -2.82 23.16 -32.13
N ARG A 556 -3.19 23.31 -30.86
CA ARG A 556 -4.13 24.31 -30.35
C ARG A 556 -3.52 24.94 -29.10
N ASP A 557 -3.44 26.26 -29.06
CA ASP A 557 -2.94 26.99 -27.91
C ASP A 557 -3.91 26.92 -26.71
N PHE A 558 -3.37 27.11 -25.51
CA PHE A 558 -4.13 27.14 -24.26
C PHE A 558 -4.52 28.58 -23.88
N ASN A 559 -5.59 28.71 -23.10
CA ASN A 559 -6.01 29.99 -22.52
C ASN A 559 -5.67 30.04 -21.03
N THR A 560 -5.98 28.97 -20.31
CA THR A 560 -5.70 28.82 -18.89
C THR A 560 -4.30 28.23 -18.71
N VAL A 561 -3.49 28.78 -17.81
CA VAL A 561 -2.14 28.27 -17.57
C VAL A 561 -2.15 27.19 -16.49
N ARG A 562 -2.80 27.48 -15.36
CA ARG A 562 -2.90 26.62 -14.18
C ARG A 562 -4.32 26.65 -13.64
N SER A 563 -4.83 25.52 -13.19
CA SER A 563 -6.06 25.40 -12.41
C SER A 563 -5.92 24.31 -11.34
N GLY A 564 -6.85 24.30 -10.37
CA GLY A 564 -6.83 23.37 -9.24
C GLY A 564 -5.85 23.76 -8.13
N SER A 565 -5.66 22.85 -7.17
CA SER A 565 -4.90 23.06 -5.94
C SER A 565 -4.35 21.76 -5.35
N LEU A 566 -3.28 21.88 -4.54
CA LEU A 566 -2.73 20.76 -3.77
C LEU A 566 -3.73 20.19 -2.75
N ASN A 567 -4.65 21.01 -2.22
CA ASN A 567 -5.63 20.57 -1.22
C ASN A 567 -6.64 19.55 -1.76
N ASN A 568 -7.02 19.69 -3.03
CA ASN A 568 -8.03 18.87 -3.70
C ASN A 568 -7.42 17.77 -4.57
N GLY A 569 -6.15 17.91 -5.01
CA GLY A 569 -5.53 17.01 -5.97
C GLY A 569 -6.00 17.20 -7.43
N ASP A 570 -6.64 18.33 -7.73
CA ASP A 570 -7.28 18.67 -9.01
C ASP A 570 -6.40 19.57 -9.91
N VAL A 571 -5.09 19.55 -9.68
CA VAL A 571 -4.08 20.35 -10.41
C VAL A 571 -4.08 20.02 -11.89
N ALA A 572 -4.23 21.04 -12.74
CA ALA A 572 -4.10 20.95 -14.19
C ALA A 572 -3.32 22.14 -14.76
N TRP A 573 -2.64 21.91 -15.88
CA TRP A 573 -1.82 22.88 -16.60
C TRP A 573 -2.16 22.87 -18.09
N PHE A 574 -2.36 24.06 -18.66
CA PHE A 574 -2.69 24.26 -20.08
C PHE A 574 -3.92 23.45 -20.57
N PRO A 575 -5.05 23.39 -19.83
CA PRO A 575 -6.11 22.40 -20.07
C PRO A 575 -6.80 22.47 -21.44
N GLU A 576 -6.86 23.64 -22.10
CA GLU A 576 -7.40 23.75 -23.47
C GLU A 576 -6.35 23.47 -24.56
N GLY A 577 -5.07 23.42 -24.18
CA GLY A 577 -3.94 23.22 -25.08
C GLY A 577 -3.90 21.80 -25.62
N GLN A 578 -3.64 21.68 -26.92
CA GLN A 578 -3.53 20.39 -27.60
C GLN A 578 -2.19 20.25 -28.32
N LEU A 579 -1.54 19.10 -28.17
CA LEU A 579 -0.21 18.80 -28.67
C LEU A 579 -0.04 17.29 -28.89
N ASN A 580 1.15 16.86 -29.32
CA ASN A 580 1.56 15.46 -29.28
C ASN A 580 3.05 15.35 -28.86
N ALA A 581 3.37 14.37 -28.02
CA ALA A 581 4.73 14.18 -27.51
C ALA A 581 5.72 13.79 -28.62
N ALA A 582 5.37 12.81 -29.45
CA ALA A 582 6.22 12.35 -30.55
C ALA A 582 6.44 13.46 -31.60
N TYR A 583 5.43 14.29 -31.87
CA TYR A 583 5.59 15.45 -32.75
C TYR A 583 6.64 16.44 -32.24
N ASN A 584 6.62 16.72 -30.94
CA ASN A 584 7.56 17.64 -30.29
C ASN A 584 8.97 17.05 -30.11
N CYS A 585 9.07 15.72 -29.99
CA CYS A 585 10.33 15.00 -29.84
C CYS A 585 10.98 14.60 -31.18
N VAL A 586 10.21 14.49 -32.26
CA VAL A 586 10.70 13.92 -33.53
C VAL A 586 10.30 14.77 -34.74
N ASP A 587 9.00 14.86 -35.05
CA ASP A 587 8.52 15.43 -36.32
C ASP A 587 9.04 16.85 -36.57
N ARG A 588 8.90 17.76 -35.60
CA ARG A 588 9.31 19.17 -35.77
C ARG A 588 10.80 19.34 -36.04
N HIS A 589 11.63 18.41 -35.53
CA HIS A 589 13.07 18.41 -35.75
C HIS A 589 13.42 17.73 -37.07
N ALA A 590 12.80 16.59 -37.38
CA ALA A 590 12.95 15.90 -38.66
C ALA A 590 12.51 16.75 -39.87
N PHE A 591 11.54 17.66 -39.69
CA PHE A 591 11.14 18.63 -40.72
C PHE A 591 12.12 19.81 -40.89
N LYS A 592 12.90 20.14 -39.85
CA LYS A 592 13.95 21.19 -39.87
C LYS A 592 15.25 20.65 -40.45
N ASP A 593 15.66 19.48 -39.96
CA ASP A 593 16.88 18.76 -40.36
C ASP A 593 16.66 17.25 -40.16
N PRO A 594 16.34 16.49 -41.23
CA PRO A 594 16.10 15.05 -41.14
C PRO A 594 17.39 14.24 -40.92
N ASP A 595 18.55 14.79 -41.25
CA ASP A 595 19.84 14.07 -41.23
C ASP A 595 20.62 14.31 -39.92
N LYS A 596 20.19 15.27 -39.10
CA LYS A 596 20.68 15.45 -37.72
C LYS A 596 20.50 14.16 -36.91
N VAL A 597 21.56 13.75 -36.20
CA VAL A 597 21.54 12.57 -35.32
C VAL A 597 20.63 12.82 -34.11
N ALA A 598 19.63 11.97 -33.94
CA ALA A 598 18.73 11.97 -32.78
C ALA A 598 19.24 11.03 -31.68
N ILE A 599 19.60 9.80 -32.04
CA ILE A 599 20.07 8.77 -31.10
C ILE A 599 21.47 8.31 -31.51
N ILE A 600 22.38 8.32 -30.54
CA ILE A 600 23.67 7.63 -30.60
C ILE A 600 23.50 6.33 -29.81
N TYR A 601 23.47 5.20 -30.48
CA TYR A 601 23.37 3.89 -29.81
C TYR A 601 24.75 3.30 -29.58
N GLU A 602 25.06 3.11 -28.31
CA GLU A 602 26.27 2.42 -27.86
C GLU A 602 25.88 1.06 -27.28
N ALA A 603 26.10 0.00 -28.06
CA ALA A 603 25.80 -1.38 -27.69
C ALA A 603 26.69 -1.88 -26.53
N ASP A 604 26.30 -3.01 -25.93
CA ASP A 604 27.08 -3.63 -24.85
C ASP A 604 28.54 -3.92 -25.29
N GLU A 605 28.73 -4.44 -26.50
CA GLU A 605 30.05 -4.57 -27.12
C GLU A 605 30.49 -3.26 -27.80
N PRO A 606 31.72 -2.78 -27.56
CA PRO A 606 32.27 -1.65 -28.30
C PRO A 606 32.27 -1.89 -29.81
N GLY A 607 31.75 -0.93 -30.58
CA GLY A 607 31.73 -0.99 -32.05
C GLY A 607 30.50 -1.66 -32.68
N GLU A 608 29.63 -2.33 -31.90
CA GLU A 608 28.31 -2.82 -32.39
C GLU A 608 27.21 -1.74 -32.37
N GLY A 609 27.57 -0.48 -32.09
CA GLY A 609 26.68 0.67 -32.05
C GLY A 609 26.20 1.16 -33.43
N ARG A 610 25.26 2.11 -33.44
CA ARG A 610 24.78 2.82 -34.65
C ARG A 610 24.20 4.18 -34.29
N ASN A 611 24.14 5.09 -35.26
CA ASN A 611 23.40 6.34 -35.10
C ASN A 611 22.04 6.22 -35.78
N LEU A 612 21.01 6.87 -35.22
CA LEU A 612 19.73 7.09 -35.88
C LEU A 612 19.51 8.61 -36.02
N THR A 613 19.27 9.05 -37.24
CA THR A 613 18.87 10.43 -37.56
C THR A 613 17.42 10.71 -37.16
N TYR A 614 17.04 11.98 -37.03
CA TYR A 614 15.65 12.39 -36.77
C TYR A 614 14.69 11.87 -37.87
N GLY A 615 15.14 11.85 -39.12
CA GLY A 615 14.40 11.30 -40.25
C GLY A 615 14.22 9.77 -40.16
N GLU A 616 15.23 9.02 -39.72
CA GLU A 616 15.09 7.57 -39.46
C GLU A 616 14.18 7.29 -38.28
N LEU A 617 14.35 8.02 -37.17
CA LEU A 617 13.54 7.90 -35.97
C LEU A 617 12.06 8.13 -36.28
N LEU A 618 11.71 9.15 -37.08
CA LEU A 618 10.34 9.40 -37.54
C LEU A 618 9.73 8.22 -38.30
N ARG A 619 10.53 7.57 -39.15
CA ARG A 619 10.09 6.42 -39.97
C ARG A 619 9.83 5.19 -39.12
N GLU A 620 10.73 4.85 -38.20
CA GLU A 620 10.56 3.70 -37.30
C GLU A 620 9.42 3.91 -36.31
N VAL A 621 9.34 5.08 -35.66
CA VAL A 621 8.23 5.46 -34.78
C VAL A 621 6.89 5.34 -35.51
N SER A 622 6.80 5.82 -36.74
CA SER A 622 5.57 5.74 -37.54
C SER A 622 5.16 4.31 -37.90
N ARG A 623 6.13 3.45 -38.27
CA ARG A 623 5.86 2.03 -38.55
C ARG A 623 5.32 1.30 -37.32
N VAL A 624 5.96 1.48 -36.17
CA VAL A 624 5.54 0.85 -34.92
C VAL A 624 4.17 1.37 -34.46
N SER A 625 3.87 2.67 -34.64
CA SER A 625 2.54 3.22 -34.41
C SER A 625 1.45 2.57 -35.27
N TYR A 626 1.74 2.21 -36.52
CA TYR A 626 0.82 1.41 -37.35
C TYR A 626 0.64 0.00 -36.80
N VAL A 627 1.72 -0.69 -36.43
CA VAL A 627 1.66 -2.03 -35.83
C VAL A 627 0.76 -2.01 -34.58
N LEU A 628 0.97 -1.06 -33.67
CA LEU A 628 0.16 -0.91 -32.45
C LEU A 628 -1.32 -0.63 -32.75
N LYS A 629 -1.64 0.30 -33.66
CA LYS A 629 -3.03 0.54 -34.11
C LYS A 629 -3.66 -0.71 -34.75
N LYS A 630 -2.86 -1.63 -35.31
CA LYS A 630 -3.32 -2.89 -35.94
C LYS A 630 -3.44 -4.04 -34.96
N MET A 631 -2.64 -4.05 -33.89
CA MET A 631 -2.84 -4.88 -32.69
C MET A 631 -4.06 -4.40 -31.86
N GLY A 632 -4.71 -3.30 -32.26
CA GLY A 632 -5.95 -2.81 -31.69
C GLY A 632 -5.81 -1.71 -30.63
N VAL A 633 -4.59 -1.22 -30.38
CA VAL A 633 -4.30 -0.16 -29.41
C VAL A 633 -4.92 1.18 -29.83
N ARG A 634 -5.58 1.85 -28.89
CA ARG A 634 -6.28 3.13 -29.07
C ARG A 634 -5.74 4.20 -28.11
N LYS A 635 -6.16 5.44 -28.34
CA LYS A 635 -5.93 6.55 -27.40
C LYS A 635 -6.47 6.18 -26.01
N GLY A 636 -5.63 6.32 -24.99
CA GLY A 636 -5.94 5.98 -23.59
C GLY A 636 -5.73 4.51 -23.18
N ASP A 637 -5.51 3.57 -24.12
CA ASP A 637 -5.10 2.20 -23.77
C ASP A 637 -3.68 2.22 -23.20
N THR A 638 -3.35 1.30 -22.27
CA THR A 638 -1.99 1.14 -21.77
C THR A 638 -1.22 0.04 -22.52
N VAL A 639 0.08 0.27 -22.73
CA VAL A 639 1.00 -0.66 -23.38
C VAL A 639 2.23 -0.85 -22.48
N ALA A 640 2.47 -2.08 -22.04
CA ALA A 640 3.62 -2.39 -21.20
C ALA A 640 4.89 -2.53 -22.05
N VAL A 641 6.01 -1.95 -21.60
CA VAL A 641 7.29 -2.00 -22.32
C VAL A 641 8.35 -2.64 -21.42
N TYR A 642 8.85 -3.80 -21.81
CA TYR A 642 9.86 -4.60 -21.12
C TYR A 642 11.08 -4.81 -22.02
N LEU A 643 11.74 -3.70 -22.36
CA LEU A 643 12.90 -3.67 -23.27
C LEU A 643 14.20 -3.30 -22.52
N PRO A 644 15.36 -3.81 -22.95
CA PRO A 644 16.66 -3.32 -22.52
C PRO A 644 16.95 -1.91 -23.08
N MET A 645 18.10 -1.35 -22.73
CA MET A 645 18.57 -0.03 -23.20
C MET A 645 19.03 -0.06 -24.67
N ILE A 646 18.07 -0.20 -25.58
CA ILE A 646 18.26 -0.21 -27.04
C ILE A 646 17.40 0.88 -27.72
N PRO A 647 17.69 1.32 -28.96
CA PRO A 647 16.95 2.39 -29.63
C PRO A 647 15.47 2.07 -29.80
N GLU A 648 15.15 0.79 -29.98
CA GLU A 648 13.78 0.27 -30.06
C GLU A 648 12.95 0.57 -28.81
N ALA A 649 13.56 0.78 -27.63
CA ALA A 649 12.85 1.26 -26.46
C ALA A 649 12.36 2.71 -26.68
N LEU A 650 13.23 3.61 -27.12
CA LEU A 650 12.85 5.00 -27.44
C LEU A 650 11.80 5.04 -28.56
N ILE A 651 12.00 4.23 -29.61
CA ILE A 651 11.04 4.09 -30.72
C ILE A 651 9.68 3.61 -30.19
N ALA A 652 9.64 2.60 -29.32
CA ALA A 652 8.41 2.09 -28.72
C ALA A 652 7.67 3.17 -27.90
N LEU A 653 8.36 3.86 -26.99
CA LEU A 653 7.80 4.93 -26.17
C LEU A 653 7.19 6.06 -27.03
N LEU A 654 7.93 6.49 -28.06
CA LEU A 654 7.48 7.51 -29.00
C LEU A 654 6.33 7.02 -29.89
N ALA A 655 6.33 5.74 -30.29
CA ALA A 655 5.27 5.15 -31.12
C ALA A 655 3.94 4.97 -30.35
N ILE A 656 4.01 4.65 -29.06
CA ILE A 656 2.86 4.56 -28.15
C ILE A 656 2.25 5.95 -27.93
N THR A 657 3.07 6.94 -27.58
CA THR A 657 2.61 8.33 -27.35
C THR A 657 2.15 9.03 -28.63
N ARG A 658 2.71 8.69 -29.80
CA ARG A 658 2.23 9.19 -31.10
C ARG A 658 0.77 8.85 -31.37
N ILE A 659 0.30 7.69 -30.93
CA ILE A 659 -1.10 7.23 -31.11
C ILE A 659 -2.01 7.56 -29.91
N GLY A 660 -1.48 8.31 -28.94
CA GLY A 660 -2.22 8.72 -27.75
C GLY A 660 -2.46 7.62 -26.71
N ALA A 661 -1.77 6.48 -26.84
CA ALA A 661 -1.80 5.45 -25.82
C ALA A 661 -0.74 5.75 -24.75
N VAL A 662 -0.85 5.06 -23.61
CA VAL A 662 -0.08 5.33 -22.40
C VAL A 662 0.95 4.22 -22.23
N HIS A 663 2.25 4.52 -22.32
CA HIS A 663 3.26 3.48 -22.08
C HIS A 663 3.46 3.24 -20.59
N SER A 664 3.74 1.99 -20.24
CA SER A 664 4.04 1.54 -18.88
C SER A 664 5.36 0.78 -18.91
N VAL A 665 6.47 1.49 -18.73
CA VAL A 665 7.80 0.87 -18.80
C VAL A 665 8.10 0.09 -17.52
N VAL A 666 8.64 -1.11 -17.70
CA VAL A 666 9.08 -2.00 -16.63
C VAL A 666 10.54 -2.36 -16.90
N PHE A 667 11.42 -2.02 -15.96
CA PHE A 667 12.86 -2.27 -16.06
C PHE A 667 13.17 -3.75 -16.36
N ALA A 668 14.01 -4.01 -17.38
CA ALA A 668 14.31 -5.35 -17.91
C ALA A 668 15.02 -6.33 -16.94
N GLY A 669 15.26 -5.92 -15.69
CA GLY A 669 15.76 -6.77 -14.60
C GLY A 669 14.71 -7.20 -13.56
N PHE A 670 13.43 -6.86 -13.73
CA PHE A 670 12.35 -7.33 -12.84
C PHE A 670 12.03 -8.82 -13.02
N SER A 671 11.38 -9.42 -12.02
CA SER A 671 10.84 -10.78 -12.13
C SER A 671 9.55 -10.86 -12.96
N ALA A 672 9.16 -12.08 -13.32
CA ALA A 672 7.87 -12.35 -13.98
C ALA A 672 6.67 -11.92 -13.10
N ASP A 673 6.75 -12.13 -11.78
CA ASP A 673 5.72 -11.70 -10.83
C ASP A 673 5.61 -10.17 -10.77
N SER A 674 6.75 -9.47 -10.74
CA SER A 674 6.80 -8.01 -10.76
C SER A 674 6.33 -7.40 -12.08
N LEU A 675 6.57 -8.07 -13.21
CA LEU A 675 6.01 -7.68 -14.51
C LEU A 675 4.50 -7.91 -14.56
N ARG A 676 4.03 -9.09 -14.15
CA ARG A 676 2.60 -9.46 -14.06
C ARG A 676 1.81 -8.39 -13.31
N ASP A 677 2.26 -8.04 -12.10
CA ASP A 677 1.50 -7.11 -11.24
C ASP A 677 1.35 -5.72 -11.86
N ARG A 678 2.37 -5.26 -12.61
CA ARG A 678 2.36 -3.97 -13.31
C ARG A 678 1.50 -4.02 -14.58
N VAL A 679 1.51 -5.14 -15.31
CA VAL A 679 0.62 -5.38 -16.47
C VAL A 679 -0.84 -5.42 -16.05
N ILE A 680 -1.16 -6.11 -14.94
CA ILE A 680 -2.53 -6.23 -14.41
C ILE A 680 -3.04 -4.88 -13.87
N ASP A 681 -2.24 -4.18 -13.04
CA ASP A 681 -2.65 -2.88 -12.47
C ASP A 681 -2.76 -1.80 -13.56
N GLY A 682 -1.86 -1.82 -14.54
CA GLY A 682 -1.91 -0.94 -15.71
C GLY A 682 -3.04 -1.29 -16.68
N GLN A 683 -3.61 -2.49 -16.60
CA GLN A 683 -4.59 -3.04 -17.55
C GLN A 683 -4.06 -3.11 -19.00
N SER A 684 -2.76 -3.40 -19.15
CA SER A 684 -2.09 -3.37 -20.45
C SER A 684 -2.51 -4.54 -21.32
N ARG A 685 -2.93 -4.24 -22.56
CA ARG A 685 -3.38 -5.24 -23.54
C ARG A 685 -2.29 -5.72 -24.49
N VAL A 686 -1.24 -4.91 -24.64
CA VAL A 686 -0.07 -5.20 -25.46
C VAL A 686 1.19 -5.09 -24.61
N VAL A 687 2.11 -6.03 -24.79
CA VAL A 687 3.47 -5.99 -24.22
C VAL A 687 4.48 -5.85 -25.36
N ILE A 688 5.46 -4.96 -25.22
CA ILE A 688 6.60 -4.86 -26.12
C ILE A 688 7.84 -5.36 -25.39
N THR A 689 8.61 -6.27 -25.98
CA THR A 689 9.77 -6.92 -25.36
C THR A 689 10.82 -7.31 -26.42
N SER A 690 11.99 -7.78 -25.98
CA SER A 690 12.99 -8.44 -26.83
C SER A 690 12.98 -9.96 -26.64
N ASP A 691 13.57 -10.70 -27.58
CA ASP A 691 13.96 -12.10 -27.40
C ASP A 691 14.82 -12.26 -26.13
N GLU A 692 15.95 -11.58 -26.09
CA GLU A 692 16.85 -11.45 -24.94
C GLU A 692 17.46 -10.03 -24.88
N GLY A 693 17.82 -9.57 -23.70
CA GLY A 693 18.71 -8.41 -23.53
C GLY A 693 20.16 -8.84 -23.36
N LYS A 694 21.11 -8.00 -23.77
CA LYS A 694 22.55 -8.19 -23.51
C LYS A 694 23.06 -7.05 -22.65
N ARG A 695 23.77 -7.35 -21.55
CA ARG A 695 24.30 -6.33 -20.64
C ARG A 695 25.49 -6.83 -19.81
N GLY A 696 26.63 -6.15 -19.91
CA GLY A 696 27.88 -6.53 -19.23
C GLY A 696 28.40 -7.91 -19.66
N GLY A 697 28.26 -8.25 -20.95
CA GLY A 697 28.56 -9.56 -21.51
C GLY A 697 27.57 -10.67 -21.12
N LYS A 698 26.50 -10.37 -20.37
CA LYS A 698 25.52 -11.35 -19.89
C LYS A 698 24.20 -11.26 -20.65
N LEU A 699 23.57 -12.41 -20.87
CA LEU A 699 22.25 -12.53 -21.49
C LEU A 699 21.15 -12.45 -20.42
N ILE A 700 20.04 -11.80 -20.77
CA ILE A 700 18.84 -11.62 -19.96
C ILE A 700 17.65 -12.16 -20.77
N GLY A 701 17.06 -13.28 -20.36
CA GLY A 701 15.97 -13.94 -21.07
C GLY A 701 14.63 -13.19 -20.99
N THR A 702 14.54 -12.02 -21.63
CA THR A 702 13.38 -11.11 -21.57
C THR A 702 12.09 -11.77 -22.07
N LYS A 703 12.12 -12.49 -23.20
CA LYS A 703 10.93 -13.17 -23.72
C LYS A 703 10.42 -14.26 -22.78
N LYS A 704 11.33 -15.01 -22.16
CA LYS A 704 10.99 -16.05 -21.17
C LYS A 704 10.30 -15.47 -19.93
N ILE A 705 10.81 -14.36 -19.40
CA ILE A 705 10.20 -13.64 -18.25
C ILE A 705 8.80 -13.14 -18.61
N VAL A 706 8.62 -12.61 -19.83
CA VAL A 706 7.30 -12.20 -20.34
C VAL A 706 6.35 -13.41 -20.43
N ASP A 707 6.77 -14.53 -21.01
CA ASP A 707 5.92 -15.73 -21.11
C ASP A 707 5.51 -16.29 -19.74
N ASP A 708 6.42 -16.28 -18.76
CA ASP A 708 6.12 -16.69 -17.39
C ASP A 708 5.12 -15.74 -16.70
N ALA A 709 5.22 -14.42 -16.93
CA ALA A 709 4.27 -13.44 -16.42
C ALA A 709 2.89 -13.56 -17.08
N LEU A 710 2.85 -13.74 -18.41
CA LEU A 710 1.61 -13.75 -19.19
C LEU A 710 0.73 -14.98 -18.95
N LYS A 711 1.26 -16.05 -18.35
CA LYS A 711 0.45 -17.17 -17.81
C LYS A 711 -0.63 -16.72 -16.82
N GLN A 712 -0.45 -15.55 -16.20
CA GLN A 712 -1.37 -14.97 -15.22
C GLN A 712 -1.98 -13.62 -15.69
N CYS A 713 -1.76 -13.22 -16.95
CA CYS A 713 -2.29 -11.97 -17.53
C CYS A 713 -3.20 -12.28 -18.74
N PRO A 714 -4.43 -12.80 -18.54
CA PRO A 714 -5.29 -13.26 -19.64
C PRO A 714 -5.76 -12.16 -20.58
N ASP A 715 -5.74 -10.89 -20.14
CA ASP A 715 -6.20 -9.73 -20.92
C ASP A 715 -5.15 -9.21 -21.94
N VAL A 716 -3.92 -9.77 -21.94
CA VAL A 716 -2.88 -9.43 -22.92
C VAL A 716 -3.13 -10.18 -24.22
N THR A 717 -3.61 -9.44 -25.23
CA THR A 717 -3.98 -9.98 -26.54
C THR A 717 -2.84 -10.01 -27.54
N GLY A 718 -1.73 -9.28 -27.29
CA GLY A 718 -0.61 -9.24 -28.22
C GLY A 718 0.74 -8.93 -27.57
N VAL A 719 1.81 -9.51 -28.11
CA VAL A 719 3.20 -9.24 -27.72
C VAL A 719 4.02 -8.91 -28.96
N LEU A 720 4.68 -7.76 -28.96
CA LEU A 720 5.59 -7.36 -30.03
C LEU A 720 7.04 -7.64 -29.58
N VAL A 721 7.71 -8.56 -30.25
CA VAL A 721 9.03 -9.08 -29.87
C VAL A 721 10.10 -8.53 -30.82
N PHE A 722 11.06 -7.78 -30.30
CA PHE A 722 12.26 -7.36 -31.02
C PHE A 722 13.32 -8.47 -31.00
N LYS A 723 14.07 -8.62 -32.11
CA LYS A 723 15.11 -9.63 -32.26
C LYS A 723 16.48 -9.01 -32.01
N ARG A 724 16.93 -9.00 -30.74
CA ARG A 724 18.17 -8.37 -30.28
C ARG A 724 19.37 -9.32 -30.29
N THR A 725 19.19 -10.57 -29.88
CA THR A 725 20.26 -11.59 -29.92
C THR A 725 20.06 -12.60 -31.05
N GLY A 726 18.82 -12.82 -31.47
CA GLY A 726 18.46 -13.83 -32.44
C GLY A 726 18.49 -15.26 -31.90
N ALA A 727 18.53 -15.43 -30.58
CA ALA A 727 18.38 -16.72 -29.92
C ALA A 727 17.02 -17.39 -30.24
N ASP A 728 16.98 -18.71 -30.17
CA ASP A 728 15.74 -19.47 -30.33
C ASP A 728 14.89 -19.34 -29.05
N VAL A 729 13.85 -18.51 -29.14
CA VAL A 729 12.93 -18.20 -28.04
C VAL A 729 11.51 -18.67 -28.37
N PRO A 730 10.73 -19.14 -27.39
CA PRO A 730 9.35 -19.55 -27.64
C PRO A 730 8.50 -18.39 -28.15
N ILE A 731 7.74 -18.61 -29.23
CA ILE A 731 6.80 -17.68 -29.84
C ILE A 731 5.40 -18.33 -29.82
N THR A 732 4.45 -17.69 -29.15
CA THR A 732 3.06 -18.17 -28.99
C THR A 732 2.22 -17.74 -30.20
N PRO A 733 1.76 -18.68 -31.06
CA PRO A 733 1.02 -18.34 -32.27
C PRO A 733 -0.25 -17.53 -31.97
N GLY A 734 -0.50 -16.49 -32.76
CA GLY A 734 -1.67 -15.62 -32.63
C GLY A 734 -1.59 -14.55 -31.54
N ARG A 735 -0.62 -14.64 -30.62
CA ARG A 735 -0.34 -13.61 -29.59
C ARG A 735 0.98 -12.88 -29.88
N ASP A 736 2.04 -13.62 -30.19
CA ASP A 736 3.39 -13.07 -30.34
C ASP A 736 3.69 -12.74 -31.80
N LEU A 737 4.22 -11.54 -32.06
CA LEU A 737 4.58 -11.02 -33.38
C LEU A 737 6.03 -10.50 -33.39
N TRP A 738 6.78 -10.79 -34.46
CA TRP A 738 8.13 -10.27 -34.61
C TRP A 738 8.12 -8.81 -35.11
N TRP A 739 8.76 -7.93 -34.35
CA TRP A 739 8.91 -6.50 -34.67
C TRP A 739 9.37 -6.28 -36.11
N HIS A 740 10.47 -6.93 -36.50
CA HIS A 740 11.10 -6.74 -37.81
C HIS A 740 10.24 -7.24 -38.98
N GLU A 741 9.34 -8.19 -38.76
CA GLU A 741 8.38 -8.65 -39.76
C GLU A 741 7.17 -7.70 -39.86
N GLU A 742 6.65 -7.23 -38.71
CA GLU A 742 5.47 -6.36 -38.69
C GLU A 742 5.76 -4.94 -39.19
N VAL A 743 6.87 -4.31 -38.81
CA VAL A 743 7.17 -2.92 -39.20
C VAL A 743 7.36 -2.74 -40.71
N GLN A 744 7.79 -3.79 -41.43
CA GLN A 744 7.96 -3.77 -42.88
C GLN A 744 6.64 -3.70 -43.65
N LYS A 745 5.52 -4.09 -43.02
CA LYS A 745 4.18 -4.12 -43.66
C LYS A 745 3.52 -2.75 -43.75
N TRP A 746 4.07 -1.73 -43.07
CA TRP A 746 3.40 -0.45 -42.85
C TRP A 746 4.15 0.76 -43.43
N PRO A 747 3.43 1.83 -43.83
CA PRO A 747 4.05 3.06 -44.31
C PRO A 747 4.97 3.71 -43.26
N SER A 748 5.98 4.42 -43.74
CA SER A 748 6.99 5.11 -42.90
C SER A 748 6.56 6.50 -42.39
N TYR A 749 5.27 6.84 -42.46
CA TYR A 749 4.69 8.02 -41.82
C TYR A 749 3.23 7.79 -41.45
N ILE A 750 2.85 8.13 -40.23
CA ILE A 750 1.46 8.21 -39.75
C ILE A 750 1.24 9.57 -39.09
N ALA A 751 0.07 10.19 -39.27
CA ALA A 751 -0.26 11.42 -38.56
C ALA A 751 -0.29 11.19 -37.03
N PRO A 752 0.29 12.10 -36.21
CA PRO A 752 0.21 12.02 -34.76
C PRO A 752 -1.22 12.28 -34.26
N GLU A 753 -1.61 11.61 -33.19
CA GLU A 753 -2.92 11.75 -32.55
C GLU A 753 -2.97 13.06 -31.73
N VAL A 754 -4.11 13.74 -31.75
CA VAL A 754 -4.29 15.00 -31.00
C VAL A 754 -4.51 14.69 -29.53
N MET A 755 -3.61 15.15 -28.66
CA MET A 755 -3.67 14.96 -27.21
C MET A 755 -3.96 16.29 -26.53
N ASN A 756 -4.82 16.30 -25.51
CA ASN A 756 -4.95 17.43 -24.59
C ASN A 756 -3.73 17.47 -23.67
N SER A 757 -3.39 18.63 -23.12
CA SER A 757 -2.30 18.78 -22.16
C SER A 757 -2.39 17.78 -20.98
N GLU A 758 -3.60 17.58 -20.46
CA GLU A 758 -3.88 16.68 -19.33
C GLU A 758 -4.24 15.24 -19.72
N ASP A 759 -4.10 14.85 -20.99
CA ASP A 759 -4.20 13.44 -21.34
C ASP A 759 -2.95 12.68 -20.78
N PRO A 760 -3.11 11.48 -20.19
CA PRO A 760 -2.00 10.69 -19.65
C PRO A 760 -0.95 10.37 -20.72
N LEU A 761 0.32 10.58 -20.37
CA LEU A 761 1.47 10.31 -21.24
C LEU A 761 2.08 8.93 -20.96
N PHE A 762 2.28 8.61 -19.68
CA PHE A 762 2.85 7.34 -19.23
C PHE A 762 2.49 6.97 -17.80
N LEU A 763 2.65 5.69 -17.48
CA LEU A 763 2.67 5.14 -16.13
C LEU A 763 4.10 4.68 -15.80
N LEU A 764 4.59 5.03 -14.60
CA LEU A 764 5.84 4.50 -14.10
C LEU A 764 5.68 3.95 -12.68
N TYR A 765 5.96 2.66 -12.53
CA TYR A 765 5.66 1.91 -11.31
C TYR A 765 6.76 2.06 -10.26
N THR A 766 6.48 2.78 -9.18
CA THR A 766 7.37 2.95 -8.03
C THR A 766 7.05 1.97 -6.89
N SER A 767 8.06 1.60 -6.11
CA SER A 767 7.88 0.87 -4.86
C SER A 767 7.21 1.77 -3.81
N GLY A 768 6.17 1.26 -3.15
CA GLY A 768 5.43 2.00 -2.14
C GLY A 768 5.66 1.46 -0.73
N SER A 769 5.69 2.33 0.27
CA SER A 769 5.77 1.98 1.71
C SER A 769 4.68 1.00 2.19
N THR A 770 3.63 0.75 1.40
CA THR A 770 2.51 -0.16 1.71
C THR A 770 2.51 -1.43 0.82
N GLY A 771 3.67 -1.92 0.39
CA GLY A 771 3.87 -3.21 -0.27
C GLY A 771 3.55 -3.27 -1.77
N LYS A 772 2.35 -2.87 -2.22
CA LYS A 772 2.01 -2.90 -3.66
C LYS A 772 2.65 -1.74 -4.43
N PRO A 773 3.20 -1.96 -5.64
CA PRO A 773 3.66 -0.89 -6.52
C PRO A 773 2.62 0.22 -6.74
N LYS A 774 3.09 1.44 -7.05
CA LYS A 774 2.27 2.60 -7.38
C LYS A 774 2.53 2.99 -8.84
N GLY A 775 1.56 2.84 -9.73
CA GLY A 775 1.66 3.37 -11.09
C GLY A 775 1.53 4.89 -11.07
N VAL A 776 2.66 5.61 -10.98
CA VAL A 776 2.69 7.08 -10.99
C VAL A 776 2.36 7.56 -12.41
N MET A 777 1.35 8.42 -12.55
CA MET A 777 0.85 8.88 -13.84
C MET A 777 1.21 10.35 -14.08
N HIS A 778 1.87 10.59 -15.22
CA HIS A 778 2.22 11.91 -15.72
C HIS A 778 1.40 12.26 -16.96
N THR A 779 1.02 13.53 -17.10
CA THR A 779 0.24 14.04 -18.23
C THR A 779 1.10 14.79 -19.25
N THR A 780 0.59 14.94 -20.47
CA THR A 780 1.39 15.29 -21.65
C THR A 780 2.04 16.69 -21.59
N GLY A 781 1.27 17.78 -21.49
CA GLY A 781 1.81 19.12 -21.67
C GLY A 781 2.73 19.57 -20.54
N GLY A 782 2.28 19.40 -19.29
CA GLY A 782 3.04 19.81 -18.11
C GLY A 782 4.35 19.06 -17.91
N TYR A 783 4.37 17.73 -18.16
CA TYR A 783 5.58 16.92 -18.06
C TYR A 783 6.61 17.27 -19.12
N LEU A 784 6.19 17.36 -20.40
CA LEU A 784 7.11 17.72 -21.49
C LEU A 784 7.71 19.11 -21.29
N LEU A 785 6.94 20.05 -20.73
CA LEU A 785 7.45 21.38 -20.41
C LEU A 785 8.54 21.32 -19.32
N GLY A 786 8.29 20.60 -18.22
CA GLY A 786 9.31 20.42 -17.17
C GLY A 786 10.59 19.76 -17.69
N ALA A 787 10.46 18.73 -18.52
CA ALA A 787 11.60 18.06 -19.16
C ALA A 787 12.40 19.02 -20.07
N ALA A 788 11.74 19.81 -20.93
CA ALA A 788 12.41 20.76 -21.81
C ALA A 788 13.06 21.94 -21.05
N VAL A 789 12.37 22.47 -20.03
CA VAL A 789 12.87 23.61 -19.23
C VAL A 789 14.05 23.18 -18.37
N THR A 790 13.98 22.03 -17.69
CA THR A 790 15.14 21.52 -16.94
C THR A 790 16.29 21.12 -17.84
N GLY A 791 16.05 20.46 -18.99
CA GLY A 791 17.08 20.20 -19.99
C GLY A 791 17.82 21.48 -20.41
N LYS A 792 17.07 22.53 -20.76
CA LYS A 792 17.64 23.80 -21.22
C LYS A 792 18.44 24.53 -20.15
N TYR A 793 17.91 24.67 -18.93
CA TYR A 793 18.50 25.54 -17.90
C TYR A 793 19.41 24.82 -16.90
N VAL A 794 19.17 23.54 -16.59
CA VAL A 794 20.01 22.78 -15.65
C VAL A 794 21.27 22.29 -16.35
N PHE A 795 21.11 21.70 -17.54
CA PHE A 795 22.20 21.08 -18.30
C PHE A 795 22.81 21.98 -19.40
N ASP A 796 22.38 23.24 -19.48
CA ASP A 796 22.85 24.21 -20.48
C ASP A 796 22.79 23.64 -21.92
N ILE A 797 21.68 22.97 -22.26
CA ILE A 797 21.50 22.29 -23.55
C ILE A 797 21.26 23.30 -24.67
N HIS A 798 22.10 23.22 -25.69
CA HIS A 798 22.13 24.05 -26.88
C HIS A 798 22.02 23.23 -28.18
N ASP A 799 21.60 23.90 -29.26
CA ASP A 799 21.49 23.28 -30.60
C ASP A 799 22.87 22.82 -31.08
N GLY A 800 23.09 21.50 -31.17
CA GLY A 800 24.39 20.89 -31.53
C GLY A 800 25.06 20.07 -30.42
N ASP A 801 24.56 20.14 -29.19
CA ASP A 801 25.04 19.31 -28.07
C ASP A 801 24.78 17.81 -28.27
N ARG A 802 25.55 17.01 -27.53
CA ARG A 802 25.46 15.56 -27.44
C ARG A 802 25.38 15.15 -25.98
N TYR A 803 24.21 14.69 -25.57
CA TYR A 803 23.85 14.44 -24.18
C TYR A 803 23.92 12.95 -23.85
N PHE A 804 24.63 12.59 -22.78
CA PHE A 804 24.72 11.21 -22.31
C PHE A 804 24.17 11.10 -20.88
N CYS A 805 23.08 10.35 -20.72
CA CYS A 805 22.58 9.93 -19.42
C CYS A 805 22.76 8.42 -19.25
N GLY A 806 23.48 8.00 -18.19
CA GLY A 806 23.67 6.59 -17.83
C GLY A 806 22.48 5.94 -17.14
N GLY A 807 21.35 6.66 -17.00
CA GLY A 807 20.10 6.16 -16.44
C GLY A 807 19.31 5.28 -17.41
N ASP A 808 18.73 4.19 -16.90
CA ASP A 808 17.95 3.23 -17.68
C ASP A 808 16.49 3.70 -17.88
N VAL A 809 15.90 3.45 -19.06
CA VAL A 809 14.51 3.82 -19.42
C VAL A 809 13.45 3.21 -18.50
N GLY A 810 13.75 2.13 -17.77
CA GLY A 810 12.90 1.59 -16.71
C GLY A 810 12.73 2.50 -15.48
N TRP A 811 13.41 3.66 -15.44
CA TRP A 811 13.34 4.65 -14.36
C TRP A 811 13.02 6.05 -14.92
N ILE A 812 12.61 6.95 -14.03
CA ILE A 812 12.23 8.32 -14.42
C ILE A 812 13.40 9.07 -15.06
N THR A 813 14.63 8.83 -14.62
CA THR A 813 15.85 9.41 -15.19
C THR A 813 15.98 9.09 -16.68
N GLY A 814 15.71 7.84 -17.08
CA GLY A 814 15.69 7.45 -18.48
C GLY A 814 14.54 8.10 -19.24
N HIS A 815 13.32 8.12 -18.68
CA HIS A 815 12.19 8.83 -19.28
C HIS A 815 12.52 10.30 -19.55
N THR A 816 12.79 11.08 -18.49
CA THR A 816 12.95 12.53 -18.59
C THR A 816 14.22 12.91 -19.34
N TYR A 817 15.36 12.25 -19.08
CA TYR A 817 16.66 12.73 -19.54
C TYR A 817 17.36 11.86 -20.60
N VAL A 818 16.98 10.61 -20.84
CA VAL A 818 17.42 9.89 -22.06
C VAL A 818 16.44 10.14 -23.21
N VAL A 819 15.14 10.12 -22.95
CA VAL A 819 14.11 10.25 -24.00
C VAL A 819 13.64 11.69 -24.18
N TYR A 820 12.88 12.24 -23.22
CA TYR A 820 12.06 13.42 -23.50
C TYR A 820 12.86 14.73 -23.59
N ALA A 821 13.64 15.11 -22.58
CA ALA A 821 14.37 16.38 -22.57
C ALA A 821 15.29 16.59 -23.79
N PRO A 822 16.22 15.66 -24.14
CA PRO A 822 17.11 15.88 -25.27
C PRO A 822 16.37 15.89 -26.63
N LEU A 823 15.39 15.00 -26.83
CA LEU A 823 14.63 14.94 -28.07
C LEU A 823 13.64 16.12 -28.21
N LEU A 824 13.06 16.63 -27.11
CA LEU A 824 12.27 17.86 -27.12
C LEU A 824 13.13 19.05 -27.57
N LEU A 825 14.36 19.16 -27.06
CA LEU A 825 15.30 20.22 -27.42
C LEU A 825 16.01 19.98 -28.77
N GLY A 826 15.76 18.83 -29.41
CA GLY A 826 16.23 18.53 -30.77
C GLY A 826 17.71 18.15 -30.85
N ILE A 827 18.33 17.73 -29.74
CA ILE A 827 19.75 17.37 -29.67
C ILE A 827 19.97 15.85 -29.77
N SER A 828 21.23 15.40 -29.85
CA SER A 828 21.55 13.97 -29.86
C SER A 828 21.57 13.40 -28.44
N THR A 829 20.90 12.27 -28.21
CA THR A 829 20.89 11.52 -26.95
C THR A 829 21.65 10.20 -27.08
N VAL A 830 22.47 9.84 -26.09
CA VAL A 830 23.17 8.55 -26.05
C VAL A 830 22.30 7.50 -25.37
N VAL A 831 22.05 6.38 -26.05
CA VAL A 831 21.42 5.18 -25.50
C VAL A 831 22.51 4.13 -25.31
N PHE A 832 22.92 3.91 -24.05
CA PHE A 832 23.97 2.97 -23.69
C PHE A 832 23.37 1.67 -23.12
N GLU A 833 23.63 0.55 -23.78
CA GLU A 833 23.07 -0.76 -23.41
C GLU A 833 23.79 -1.40 -22.20
N GLY A 834 25.10 -1.15 -22.08
CA GLY A 834 26.00 -1.95 -21.25
C GLY A 834 26.09 -1.57 -19.77
N THR A 835 27.32 -1.60 -19.24
CA THR A 835 27.63 -1.23 -17.86
C THR A 835 28.92 -0.41 -17.77
N PRO A 836 29.10 0.47 -16.77
CA PRO A 836 30.31 1.28 -16.59
C PRO A 836 31.62 0.48 -16.45
N ALA A 837 31.54 -0.83 -16.20
CA ALA A 837 32.67 -1.72 -15.95
C ALA A 837 32.91 -2.75 -17.06
N TYR A 838 32.22 -2.66 -18.21
CA TYR A 838 32.33 -3.62 -19.31
C TYR A 838 32.67 -2.93 -20.65
N PRO A 839 33.71 -3.38 -21.37
CA PRO A 839 34.62 -4.50 -21.05
C PRO A 839 35.62 -4.18 -19.92
N ASN A 840 35.71 -2.92 -19.50
CA ASN A 840 36.61 -2.42 -18.46
C ASN A 840 35.98 -1.20 -17.75
N PHE A 841 36.67 -0.63 -16.76
CA PHE A 841 36.23 0.58 -16.05
C PHE A 841 36.50 1.90 -16.79
N SER A 842 37.02 1.89 -18.02
CA SER A 842 37.16 3.11 -18.83
C SER A 842 35.93 3.43 -19.69
N ARG A 843 34.97 2.49 -19.82
CA ARG A 843 33.93 2.54 -20.86
C ARG A 843 33.13 3.85 -20.92
N TYR A 844 32.77 4.46 -19.78
CA TYR A 844 32.08 5.75 -19.81
C TYR A 844 32.95 6.87 -20.42
N TRP A 845 34.23 6.91 -20.07
CA TRP A 845 35.17 7.92 -20.59
C TRP A 845 35.47 7.68 -22.07
N ASP A 846 35.58 6.41 -22.48
CA ASP A 846 35.75 6.01 -23.88
C ASP A 846 34.56 6.50 -24.74
N ILE A 847 33.33 6.33 -24.25
CA ILE A 847 32.10 6.84 -24.90
C ILE A 847 32.09 8.36 -24.98
N ILE A 848 32.49 9.05 -23.90
CA ILE A 848 32.51 10.52 -23.83
C ILE A 848 33.50 11.11 -24.83
N ASP A 849 34.70 10.51 -24.96
CA ASP A 849 35.74 10.95 -25.90
C ASP A 849 35.36 10.61 -27.35
N GLN A 850 34.94 9.36 -27.61
CA GLN A 850 34.57 8.86 -28.94
C GLN A 850 33.41 9.63 -29.58
N HIS A 851 32.39 9.95 -28.79
CA HIS A 851 31.17 10.60 -29.29
C HIS A 851 31.13 12.11 -29.06
N GLU A 852 32.23 12.72 -28.59
CA GLU A 852 32.34 14.16 -28.29
C GLU A 852 31.21 14.68 -27.37
N ILE A 853 30.96 13.98 -26.27
CA ILE A 853 29.84 14.27 -25.36
C ILE A 853 30.04 15.60 -24.62
N THR A 854 28.99 16.42 -24.60
CA THR A 854 28.99 17.77 -24.01
C THR A 854 28.41 17.81 -22.60
N GLN A 855 27.50 16.90 -22.27
CA GLN A 855 26.95 16.74 -20.92
C GLN A 855 26.86 15.25 -20.55
N PHE A 856 27.27 14.92 -19.32
CA PHE A 856 27.18 13.57 -18.78
C PHE A 856 26.39 13.54 -17.47
N TYR A 857 25.47 12.59 -17.34
CA TYR A 857 24.53 12.47 -16.22
C TYR A 857 24.47 11.05 -15.67
N VAL A 858 24.81 10.87 -14.39
CA VAL A 858 25.08 9.54 -13.81
C VAL A 858 24.76 9.44 -12.32
N ALA A 859 24.47 8.24 -11.83
CA ALA A 859 24.23 8.00 -10.41
C ALA A 859 25.53 7.93 -9.58
N PRO A 860 25.56 8.43 -8.33
CA PRO A 860 26.70 8.30 -7.42
C PRO A 860 27.23 6.88 -7.24
N THR A 861 26.36 5.86 -7.31
CA THR A 861 26.76 4.44 -7.28
C THR A 861 27.79 4.10 -8.36
N ALA A 862 27.59 4.55 -9.59
CA ALA A 862 28.56 4.27 -10.67
C ALA A 862 29.88 5.03 -10.45
N LEU A 863 29.82 6.25 -9.92
CA LEU A 863 31.01 7.05 -9.59
C LEU A 863 31.85 6.41 -8.49
N ARG A 864 31.22 5.88 -7.43
CA ARG A 864 31.91 5.15 -6.36
C ARG A 864 32.58 3.88 -6.89
N LEU A 865 31.89 3.12 -7.75
CA LEU A 865 32.46 1.96 -8.42
C LEU A 865 33.71 2.32 -9.25
N LEU A 866 33.64 3.38 -10.06
CA LEU A 866 34.72 3.81 -10.95
C LEU A 866 35.90 4.39 -10.16
N LYS A 867 35.65 5.27 -9.18
CA LYS A 867 36.68 5.81 -8.27
C LYS A 867 37.42 4.69 -7.52
N ARG A 868 36.71 3.64 -7.11
CA ARG A 868 37.30 2.46 -6.44
C ARG A 868 38.14 1.58 -7.39
N ALA A 869 37.85 1.58 -8.70
CA ALA A 869 38.66 0.88 -9.68
C ALA A 869 40.02 1.57 -9.95
N GLY A 870 40.10 2.87 -9.69
CA GLY A 870 41.32 3.67 -9.75
C GLY A 870 41.38 4.63 -10.95
N ASP A 871 42.09 5.73 -10.77
CA ASP A 871 42.16 6.84 -11.74
C ASP A 871 42.88 6.45 -13.05
N ASP A 872 43.64 5.34 -13.06
CA ASP A 872 44.29 4.78 -14.24
C ASP A 872 43.32 4.49 -15.41
N PHE A 873 42.02 4.35 -15.15
CA PHE A 873 41.01 4.17 -16.20
C PHE A 873 40.51 5.48 -16.82
N VAL A 874 40.79 6.64 -16.22
CA VAL A 874 40.35 7.97 -16.70
C VAL A 874 41.41 8.56 -17.65
N LYS A 875 41.68 7.87 -18.76
CA LYS A 875 42.73 8.28 -19.74
C LYS A 875 42.23 9.25 -20.82
N ALA A 876 40.92 9.33 -21.03
CA ALA A 876 40.30 10.20 -22.02
C ALA A 876 40.52 11.69 -21.68
N ARG A 877 40.66 12.54 -22.70
CA ARG A 877 40.84 13.99 -22.49
C ARG A 877 39.51 14.73 -22.34
N MET A 878 38.42 14.17 -22.89
CA MET A 878 37.05 14.67 -22.77
C MET A 878 36.91 16.20 -23.01
N PRO A 879 37.56 16.78 -24.04
CA PRO A 879 37.73 18.23 -24.16
C PRO A 879 36.43 19.00 -24.43
N LYS A 880 35.36 18.29 -24.79
CA LYS A 880 34.03 18.81 -25.12
C LYS A 880 33.06 18.82 -23.94
N LEU A 881 33.40 18.11 -22.85
CA LEU A 881 32.52 17.92 -21.70
C LEU A 881 32.41 19.22 -20.88
N ARG A 882 31.17 19.67 -20.63
CA ARG A 882 30.86 20.96 -19.99
C ARG A 882 30.10 20.83 -18.67
N VAL A 883 29.19 19.85 -18.57
CA VAL A 883 28.27 19.68 -17.43
C VAL A 883 28.27 18.22 -16.95
N LEU A 884 28.30 18.03 -15.63
CA LEU A 884 28.47 16.72 -14.97
C LEU A 884 27.39 16.47 -13.92
N GLY A 885 26.16 16.18 -14.35
CA GLY A 885 25.07 15.97 -13.41
C GLY A 885 25.22 14.68 -12.60
N SER A 886 24.75 14.72 -11.35
CA SER A 886 24.56 13.53 -10.50
C SER A 886 23.09 13.37 -10.06
N VAL A 887 22.62 12.14 -9.86
CA VAL A 887 21.19 11.83 -9.64
C VAL A 887 20.91 10.59 -8.80
N GLY A 888 19.79 10.62 -8.07
CA GLY A 888 19.14 9.47 -7.44
C GLY A 888 19.50 9.27 -5.97
N GLU A 889 20.75 9.55 -5.60
CA GLU A 889 21.26 9.44 -4.23
C GLU A 889 21.97 10.74 -3.83
N PRO A 890 22.02 11.11 -2.53
CA PRO A 890 22.95 12.13 -2.05
C PRO A 890 24.39 11.75 -2.41
N ILE A 891 25.13 12.65 -3.04
CA ILE A 891 26.55 12.44 -3.36
C ILE A 891 27.42 12.81 -2.16
N ALA A 892 28.35 11.93 -1.78
CA ALA A 892 29.31 12.23 -0.73
C ALA A 892 30.32 13.29 -1.22
N ALA A 893 30.75 14.19 -0.32
CA ALA A 893 31.67 15.29 -0.65
C ALA A 893 32.97 14.81 -1.33
N GLU A 894 33.50 13.65 -0.96
CA GLU A 894 34.69 13.05 -1.58
C GLU A 894 34.43 12.57 -3.03
N VAL A 895 33.30 11.91 -3.28
CA VAL A 895 32.89 11.44 -4.61
C VAL A 895 32.59 12.64 -5.51
N TRP A 896 32.02 13.70 -4.94
CA TRP A 896 31.77 14.94 -5.64
C TRP A 896 33.07 15.68 -6.01
N LYS A 897 34.07 15.76 -5.11
CA LYS A 897 35.40 16.31 -5.43
C LYS A 897 36.12 15.54 -6.56
N TRP A 898 35.76 14.27 -6.77
CA TRP A 898 36.28 13.44 -7.86
C TRP A 898 35.48 13.57 -9.18
N TYR A 899 34.26 14.12 -9.16
CA TYR A 899 33.34 14.14 -10.33
C TYR A 899 32.79 15.53 -10.66
N PHE A 900 32.09 16.16 -9.72
CA PHE A 900 31.69 17.57 -9.72
C PHE A 900 30.49 18.02 -10.60
N GLU A 901 29.26 17.65 -10.19
CA GLU A 901 28.05 18.48 -10.04
C GLU A 901 26.90 17.58 -9.47
N VAL A 902 25.74 18.14 -9.06
CA VAL A 902 24.68 17.40 -8.31
C VAL A 902 23.28 17.85 -8.71
N THR A 903 22.27 16.97 -8.72
CA THR A 903 20.86 17.35 -8.88
C THR A 903 19.92 16.51 -7.98
N TYR A 904 18.80 17.06 -7.51
CA TYR A 904 17.78 16.36 -6.70
C TYR A 904 16.36 16.46 -7.29
N TRP A 905 15.66 15.31 -7.31
CA TRP A 905 14.27 15.13 -7.75
C TRP A 905 13.77 13.69 -7.53
N GLN A 906 12.49 13.44 -7.87
CA GLN A 906 11.80 12.16 -7.66
C GLN A 906 10.99 11.75 -8.89
N THR A 907 10.55 10.48 -8.96
CA THR A 907 9.63 10.00 -10.01
C THR A 907 8.34 10.82 -10.07
N GLU A 908 7.85 11.23 -8.91
CA GLU A 908 6.63 11.98 -8.72
C GLU A 908 6.77 13.47 -9.11
N THR A 909 7.99 14.02 -9.20
CA THR A 909 8.22 15.42 -9.63
C THR A 909 8.39 15.59 -11.13
N GLY A 910 8.65 14.49 -11.86
CA GLY A 910 8.77 14.44 -13.32
C GLY A 910 10.07 15.05 -13.90
N SER A 911 10.62 16.07 -13.25
CA SER A 911 11.89 16.74 -13.61
C SER A 911 12.64 17.25 -12.37
N ASN A 912 13.84 17.81 -12.55
CA ASN A 912 14.64 18.44 -11.50
C ASN A 912 13.83 19.49 -10.69
N VAL A 913 13.98 19.49 -9.36
CA VAL A 913 13.26 20.43 -8.46
C VAL A 913 14.17 21.23 -7.53
N ILE A 914 15.29 20.68 -7.08
CA ILE A 914 16.35 21.42 -6.39
C ILE A 914 17.66 21.03 -7.06
N THR A 915 18.34 22.00 -7.65
CA THR A 915 19.51 21.78 -8.50
C THR A 915 20.26 23.10 -8.73
N PRO A 916 21.60 23.09 -8.80
CA PRO A 916 22.33 24.15 -9.46
C PRO A 916 21.92 24.22 -10.93
N LEU A 917 22.03 25.40 -11.52
CA LEU A 917 22.05 25.61 -12.96
C LEU A 917 23.51 25.71 -13.42
N ALA A 918 23.91 24.87 -14.37
CA ALA A 918 25.30 24.78 -14.81
C ALA A 918 25.82 26.14 -15.33
N GLY A 919 26.99 26.56 -14.86
CA GLY A 919 27.56 27.87 -15.20
C GLY A 919 26.97 29.07 -14.43
N VAL A 920 25.94 28.88 -13.60
CA VAL A 920 25.22 29.95 -12.90
C VAL A 920 25.33 29.84 -11.37
N THR A 921 24.95 28.69 -10.83
CA THR A 921 24.76 28.51 -9.38
C THR A 921 26.05 28.00 -8.75
N PRO A 922 26.61 28.69 -7.73
CA PRO A 922 27.67 28.11 -6.91
C PRO A 922 27.18 26.83 -6.23
N THR A 923 28.07 25.90 -5.96
CA THR A 923 27.74 24.56 -5.46
C THR A 923 28.49 24.25 -4.17
N LYS A 924 27.87 23.48 -3.26
CA LYS A 924 28.51 22.94 -2.06
C LYS A 924 28.53 21.41 -2.13
N PRO A 925 29.67 20.73 -1.87
CA PRO A 925 29.74 19.27 -1.90
C PRO A 925 28.67 18.60 -1.03
N GLY A 926 27.75 17.86 -1.66
CA GLY A 926 26.64 17.16 -1.00
C GLY A 926 25.33 17.95 -0.87
N SER A 927 25.33 19.26 -1.17
CA SER A 927 24.11 20.06 -1.28
C SER A 927 23.45 19.89 -2.66
N ALA A 928 22.12 19.96 -2.70
CA ALA A 928 21.35 20.09 -3.93
C ALA A 928 21.32 21.54 -4.48
N SER A 929 21.95 22.48 -3.78
CA SER A 929 21.97 23.92 -4.06
C SER A 929 20.58 24.57 -3.91
N LEU A 930 20.07 25.27 -4.93
CA LEU A 930 18.88 26.13 -4.85
C LEU A 930 17.68 25.49 -5.59
N PRO A 931 16.43 25.89 -5.27
CA PRO A 931 15.24 25.40 -5.96
C PRO A 931 15.18 25.83 -7.43
N PHE A 932 14.55 24.98 -8.25
CA PHE A 932 14.28 25.25 -9.66
C PHE A 932 13.06 26.17 -9.85
N PHE A 933 12.89 26.70 -11.06
CA PHE A 933 11.75 27.56 -11.42
C PHE A 933 10.40 26.89 -11.11
N GLY A 934 9.48 27.64 -10.48
CA GLY A 934 8.16 27.18 -10.06
C GLY A 934 8.14 26.23 -8.85
N ILE A 935 9.28 25.95 -8.22
CA ILE A 935 9.37 25.10 -7.03
C ILE A 935 9.57 25.99 -5.80
N GLU A 936 8.60 25.98 -4.89
CA GLU A 936 8.69 26.73 -3.63
C GLU A 936 8.90 25.77 -2.45
N PRO A 937 10.14 25.51 -2.02
CA PRO A 937 10.45 24.60 -0.91
C PRO A 937 10.14 25.17 0.48
N ALA A 938 9.54 24.33 1.30
CA ALA A 938 9.29 24.51 2.72
C ALA A 938 10.02 23.42 3.53
N ILE A 939 10.50 23.78 4.72
CA ILE A 939 10.94 22.84 5.75
C ILE A 939 9.83 22.80 6.80
N ILE A 940 9.33 21.62 7.14
CA ILE A 940 8.22 21.43 8.08
C ILE A 940 8.71 20.64 9.29
N ASP A 941 8.28 21.03 10.50
CA ASP A 941 8.49 20.23 11.71
C ASP A 941 7.64 18.94 11.63
N PRO A 942 8.23 17.73 11.63
CA PRO A 942 7.46 16.49 11.58
C PRO A 942 6.56 16.25 12.80
N VAL A 943 6.78 16.94 13.92
CA VAL A 943 6.02 16.80 15.17
C VAL A 943 4.84 17.78 15.24
N SER A 944 5.07 19.07 14.99
CA SER A 944 3.99 20.07 15.03
C SER A 944 3.18 20.13 13.73
N GLY A 945 3.84 19.89 12.59
CA GLY A 945 3.28 20.06 11.25
C GLY A 945 3.35 21.50 10.71
N ASP A 946 4.01 22.42 11.42
CA ASP A 946 4.18 23.82 11.01
C ASP A 946 5.41 24.03 10.11
N GLU A 947 5.39 25.08 9.28
CA GLU A 947 6.56 25.50 8.50
C GLU A 947 7.61 26.17 9.40
N ILE A 948 8.85 25.73 9.28
CA ILE A 948 10.01 26.35 9.92
C ILE A 948 10.59 27.39 8.96
N HIS A 949 10.38 28.67 9.29
CA HIS A 949 10.88 29.80 8.52
C HIS A 949 12.34 30.15 8.88
N GLY A 950 13.04 30.84 7.97
CA GLY A 950 14.43 31.26 8.17
C GLY A 950 15.47 30.25 7.67
N ASN A 951 16.73 30.55 7.94
CA ASN A 951 17.90 29.75 7.54
C ASN A 951 18.54 29.09 8.78
N ASP A 952 19.40 28.09 8.55
CA ASP A 952 19.92 27.15 9.57
C ASP A 952 18.77 26.41 10.29
N VAL A 953 17.97 25.69 9.49
CA VAL A 953 16.77 24.95 9.93
C VAL A 953 16.75 23.55 9.34
N GLU A 954 16.18 22.59 10.10
CA GLU A 954 16.03 21.19 9.68
C GLU A 954 14.59 20.70 9.85
N GLY A 955 14.19 19.72 9.03
CA GLY A 955 12.86 19.11 9.12
C GLY A 955 12.57 18.22 7.93
N VAL A 956 11.30 18.12 7.53
CA VAL A 956 10.88 17.40 6.32
C VAL A 956 10.66 18.35 5.16
N LEU A 957 11.05 17.93 3.95
CA LEU A 957 10.94 18.75 2.75
C LEU A 957 9.54 18.65 2.13
N ALA A 958 8.94 19.81 1.87
CA ALA A 958 7.66 19.93 1.19
C ALA A 958 7.68 21.08 0.15
N PHE A 959 6.72 21.11 -0.77
CA PHE A 959 6.56 22.20 -1.75
C PHE A 959 5.21 22.89 -1.57
N LYS A 960 5.20 24.24 -1.56
CA LYS A 960 4.01 25.05 -1.23
C LYS A 960 2.98 25.19 -2.36
N GLN A 961 3.44 25.06 -3.60
CA GLN A 961 2.59 25.23 -4.78
C GLN A 961 2.91 24.18 -5.85
N PRO A 962 1.94 23.81 -6.72
CA PRO A 962 2.16 22.82 -7.76
C PRO A 962 2.99 23.41 -8.91
N TRP A 963 3.71 22.53 -9.62
CA TRP A 963 4.53 22.84 -10.81
C TRP A 963 4.05 22.00 -12.03
N PRO A 964 4.42 22.37 -13.27
CA PRO A 964 3.87 21.74 -14.48
C PRO A 964 4.06 20.22 -14.56
N SER A 965 5.24 19.70 -14.24
CA SER A 965 5.60 18.27 -14.35
C SER A 965 5.26 17.43 -13.11
N MET A 966 4.49 17.97 -12.16
CA MET A 966 4.00 17.22 -11.01
C MET A 966 3.14 16.02 -11.45
N ALA A 967 3.38 14.82 -10.92
CA ALA A 967 2.52 13.67 -11.19
C ALA A 967 1.05 13.98 -10.81
N ARG A 968 0.08 13.60 -11.65
CA ARG A 968 -1.33 13.95 -11.44
C ARG A 968 -2.08 12.97 -10.54
N THR A 969 -1.72 11.69 -10.58
CA THR A 969 -2.28 10.66 -9.71
C THR A 969 -1.41 9.41 -9.63
N VAL A 970 -1.75 8.51 -8.72
CA VAL A 970 -1.48 7.08 -8.87
C VAL A 970 -2.66 6.46 -9.64
N TRP A 971 -2.35 5.67 -10.68
CA TRP A 971 -3.31 4.99 -11.54
C TRP A 971 -4.26 4.10 -10.73
N GLY A 972 -5.55 4.10 -11.08
CA GLY A 972 -6.62 3.38 -10.37
C GLY A 972 -6.85 3.78 -8.89
N ALA A 973 -6.02 4.66 -8.31
CA ALA A 973 -5.90 4.81 -6.85
C ALA A 973 -5.64 6.26 -6.40
N HIS A 974 -6.36 7.24 -6.94
CA HIS A 974 -6.19 8.66 -6.60
C HIS A 974 -6.26 8.96 -5.08
N LYS A 975 -7.09 8.22 -4.32
CA LYS A 975 -7.12 8.34 -2.86
C LYS A 975 -5.77 8.01 -2.20
N ARG A 976 -5.03 7.03 -2.72
CA ARG A 976 -3.67 6.66 -2.24
C ARG A 976 -2.64 7.72 -2.62
N TYR A 977 -2.86 8.45 -3.73
CA TYR A 977 -2.06 9.61 -4.10
C TYR A 977 -2.27 10.76 -3.11
N MET A 978 -3.52 11.16 -2.83
CA MET A 978 -3.84 12.14 -1.79
C MET A 978 -3.21 11.77 -0.44
N GLU A 979 -3.46 10.55 0.04
CA GLU A 979 -2.94 10.03 1.31
C GLU A 979 -1.40 9.97 1.40
N THR A 980 -0.70 9.81 0.26
CA THR A 980 0.77 9.77 0.26
C THR A 980 1.37 11.17 0.22
N TYR A 981 0.85 12.06 -0.63
CA TYR A 981 1.58 13.27 -1.03
C TYR A 981 0.91 14.59 -0.61
N LEU A 982 -0.40 14.62 -0.33
CA LEU A 982 -1.18 15.87 -0.20
C LEU A 982 -2.03 15.96 1.09
N ASP A 983 -2.31 14.82 1.73
CA ASP A 983 -3.05 14.75 3.00
C ASP A 983 -2.13 14.75 4.23
N VAL A 984 -0.81 14.57 4.04
CA VAL A 984 0.17 14.52 5.15
C VAL A 984 0.34 15.89 5.79
N TYR A 985 0.60 16.92 4.96
CA TYR A 985 0.66 18.33 5.37
C TYR A 985 -0.24 19.13 4.42
N LYS A 986 -1.43 19.52 4.91
CA LYS A 986 -2.43 20.20 4.06
C LYS A 986 -1.90 21.53 3.53
N GLY A 987 -2.16 21.79 2.25
CA GLY A 987 -1.61 22.92 1.51
C GLY A 987 -0.27 22.64 0.82
N TYR A 988 0.42 21.55 1.15
CA TYR A 988 1.75 21.23 0.62
C TYR A 988 1.79 19.91 -0.14
N TYR A 989 2.77 19.77 -1.03
CA TYR A 989 3.22 18.47 -1.52
C TYR A 989 4.32 17.94 -0.61
N PHE A 990 4.11 16.78 0.00
CA PHE A 990 5.09 16.09 0.84
C PHE A 990 6.01 15.19 0.01
N THR A 991 7.32 15.45 0.09
CA THR A 991 8.32 14.66 -0.67
C THR A 991 8.61 13.29 -0.05
N GLY A 992 8.50 13.15 1.27
CA GLY A 992 8.99 11.98 2.02
C GLY A 992 10.49 11.99 2.32
N ASP A 993 11.21 13.06 2.00
CA ASP A 993 12.63 13.26 2.30
C ASP A 993 12.83 14.28 3.43
N GLY A 994 13.83 14.05 4.27
CA GLY A 994 14.30 15.00 5.28
C GLY A 994 15.29 15.98 4.65
N ALA A 995 15.25 17.24 5.05
CA ALA A 995 16.18 18.25 4.54
C ALA A 995 16.55 19.31 5.59
N GLY A 996 17.75 19.87 5.41
CA GLY A 996 18.17 21.11 6.04
C GLY A 996 18.24 22.26 5.02
N ARG A 997 17.99 23.49 5.47
CA ARG A 997 18.31 24.74 4.74
C ARG A 997 19.37 25.49 5.53
N ASP A 998 20.57 25.65 4.97
CA ASP A 998 21.69 26.28 5.67
C ASP A 998 21.60 27.82 5.72
N HIS A 999 22.60 28.44 6.35
CA HIS A 999 22.69 29.90 6.52
C HIS A 999 22.73 30.70 5.20
N GLU A 1000 23.20 30.11 4.09
CA GLU A 1000 23.20 30.71 2.74
C GLU A 1000 21.94 30.36 1.93
N GLY A 1001 21.02 29.56 2.49
CA GLY A 1001 19.79 29.13 1.82
C GLY A 1001 19.93 27.89 0.93
N PHE A 1002 21.07 27.20 0.98
CA PHE A 1002 21.31 25.96 0.24
C PHE A 1002 20.58 24.79 0.91
N TYR A 1003 20.04 23.89 0.09
CA TYR A 1003 19.28 22.72 0.55
C TYR A 1003 20.15 21.46 0.63
N TRP A 1004 20.05 20.77 1.76
CA TRP A 1004 20.81 19.57 2.09
C TRP A 1004 19.83 18.40 2.28
N ILE A 1005 19.90 17.39 1.42
CA ILE A 1005 18.96 16.26 1.42
C ILE A 1005 19.49 15.14 2.32
N ARG A 1006 18.84 14.93 3.47
CA ARG A 1006 19.22 13.94 4.48
C ARG A 1006 18.63 12.54 4.25
N GLY A 1007 17.92 12.37 3.13
CA GLY A 1007 17.34 11.09 2.68
C GLY A 1007 15.94 10.82 3.20
N ARG A 1008 15.43 9.60 2.96
CA ARG A 1008 14.05 9.21 3.22
C ARG A 1008 13.71 9.21 4.71
N VAL A 1009 12.57 9.82 5.05
CA VAL A 1009 11.94 9.77 6.38
C VAL A 1009 11.08 8.50 6.53
N ASP A 1010 10.59 7.96 5.41
CA ASP A 1010 9.83 6.72 5.36
C ASP A 1010 10.72 5.47 5.21
N ASP A 1011 10.11 4.30 5.38
CA ASP A 1011 10.74 2.97 5.29
C ASP A 1011 11.04 2.58 3.80
N VAL A 1012 11.77 3.45 3.10
CA VAL A 1012 12.20 3.30 1.69
C VAL A 1012 13.71 3.49 1.60
N VAL A 1013 14.36 2.62 0.83
CA VAL A 1013 15.82 2.59 0.64
C VAL A 1013 16.17 2.81 -0.83
N ASN A 1014 17.36 3.33 -1.11
CA ASN A 1014 17.89 3.44 -2.47
C ASN A 1014 19.18 2.62 -2.62
N VAL A 1015 19.11 1.59 -3.46
CA VAL A 1015 20.15 0.58 -3.65
C VAL A 1015 20.58 0.60 -5.11
N SER A 1016 21.76 1.12 -5.39
CA SER A 1016 22.28 1.28 -6.76
C SER A 1016 21.37 2.11 -7.68
N GLY A 1017 20.76 3.17 -7.16
CA GLY A 1017 19.75 3.97 -7.86
C GLY A 1017 18.34 3.34 -7.92
N HIS A 1018 18.14 2.10 -7.45
CA HIS A 1018 16.83 1.47 -7.36
C HIS A 1018 16.13 1.82 -6.04
N ARG A 1019 15.00 2.55 -6.14
CA ARG A 1019 14.11 2.82 -5.00
C ARG A 1019 13.35 1.54 -4.63
N LEU A 1020 13.54 1.07 -3.40
CA LEU A 1020 12.95 -0.17 -2.86
C LEU A 1020 12.23 0.13 -1.55
N SER A 1021 11.05 -0.45 -1.35
CA SER A 1021 10.31 -0.38 -0.09
C SER A 1021 10.76 -1.51 0.83
N THR A 1022 11.11 -1.22 2.10
CA THR A 1022 11.48 -2.30 3.02
C THR A 1022 10.32 -3.26 3.24
N ALA A 1023 9.08 -2.75 3.28
CA ALA A 1023 7.86 -3.53 3.41
C ALA A 1023 7.58 -4.46 2.20
N GLU A 1024 8.06 -4.12 0.99
CA GLU A 1024 7.96 -4.98 -0.20
C GLU A 1024 8.90 -6.20 -0.08
N ILE A 1025 10.10 -5.97 0.46
CA ILE A 1025 11.10 -7.02 0.73
C ILE A 1025 10.68 -7.87 1.94
N GLU A 1026 10.15 -7.27 3.00
CA GLU A 1026 9.57 -7.97 4.15
C GLU A 1026 8.42 -8.87 3.71
N ALA A 1027 7.51 -8.38 2.86
CA ALA A 1027 6.42 -9.18 2.30
C ALA A 1027 6.95 -10.38 1.48
N ALA A 1028 7.93 -10.17 0.60
CA ALA A 1028 8.55 -11.24 -0.18
C ALA A 1028 9.23 -12.30 0.70
N LEU A 1029 9.83 -11.90 1.84
CA LEU A 1029 10.40 -12.84 2.81
C LEU A 1029 9.30 -13.63 3.55
N ILE A 1030 8.19 -12.98 3.93
CA ILE A 1030 7.05 -13.60 4.64
C ILE A 1030 6.31 -14.64 3.77
N GLU A 1031 6.41 -14.57 2.43
CA GLU A 1031 5.92 -15.63 1.53
C GLU A 1031 6.61 -16.98 1.74
N HIS A 1032 7.82 -17.01 2.34
CA HIS A 1032 8.54 -18.25 2.60
C HIS A 1032 8.07 -18.92 3.89
N HIS A 1033 7.55 -20.15 3.79
CA HIS A 1033 6.97 -20.93 4.89
C HIS A 1033 7.80 -21.03 6.20
N ALA A 1034 9.13 -20.93 6.12
CA ALA A 1034 10.01 -20.95 7.27
C ALA A 1034 10.07 -19.61 8.05
N VAL A 1035 9.62 -18.50 7.47
CA VAL A 1035 9.62 -17.16 8.09
C VAL A 1035 8.38 -17.00 8.97
N ALA A 1036 8.59 -16.56 10.21
CA ALA A 1036 7.52 -16.11 11.10
C ALA A 1036 7.30 -14.60 10.91
N GLU A 1037 8.38 -13.83 10.96
CA GLU A 1037 8.39 -12.38 10.76
C GLU A 1037 9.71 -11.94 10.11
N SER A 1038 9.70 -10.78 9.46
CA SER A 1038 10.92 -10.14 8.99
C SER A 1038 10.90 -8.62 9.21
N ALA A 1039 12.08 -8.05 9.35
CA ALA A 1039 12.31 -6.61 9.38
C ALA A 1039 13.48 -6.27 8.47
N VAL A 1040 13.29 -5.34 7.55
CA VAL A 1040 14.31 -4.94 6.58
C VAL A 1040 14.72 -3.50 6.84
N VAL A 1041 16.03 -3.25 6.84
CA VAL A 1041 16.62 -1.92 6.98
C VAL A 1041 17.68 -1.67 5.93
N GLY A 1042 17.73 -0.44 5.43
CA GLY A 1042 18.86 0.07 4.68
C GLY A 1042 19.91 0.63 5.64
N VAL A 1043 21.17 0.33 5.37
CA VAL A 1043 22.34 1.00 5.95
C VAL A 1043 23.25 1.50 4.84
N ALA A 1044 24.09 2.47 5.12
CA ALA A 1044 25.06 3.00 4.14
C ALA A 1044 25.96 1.88 3.60
N ASP A 1045 26.20 1.89 2.30
CA ASP A 1045 27.10 0.95 1.62
C ASP A 1045 27.98 1.71 0.63
N GLU A 1046 29.30 1.51 0.72
CA GLU A 1046 30.27 2.19 -0.12
C GLU A 1046 30.03 1.92 -1.63
N LEU A 1047 29.60 0.71 -1.98
CA LEU A 1047 29.33 0.34 -3.37
C LEU A 1047 27.92 0.81 -3.78
N THR A 1048 26.89 0.31 -3.12
CA THR A 1048 25.49 0.45 -3.59
C THR A 1048 24.75 1.65 -3.02
N GLY A 1049 25.43 2.52 -2.25
CA GLY A 1049 24.86 3.70 -1.60
C GLY A 1049 24.14 3.34 -0.31
N GLN A 1050 23.13 2.49 -0.43
CA GLN A 1050 22.59 1.71 0.69
C GLN A 1050 22.59 0.22 0.36
N ALA A 1051 22.74 -0.62 1.38
CA ALA A 1051 22.57 -2.06 1.28
C ALA A 1051 21.37 -2.52 2.11
N VAL A 1052 20.51 -3.35 1.50
CA VAL A 1052 19.40 -4.01 2.17
C VAL A 1052 19.93 -5.06 3.13
N ASN A 1053 19.56 -4.97 4.40
CA ASN A 1053 19.85 -5.97 5.41
C ASN A 1053 18.53 -6.48 6.00
N ALA A 1054 18.34 -7.79 5.98
CA ALA A 1054 17.12 -8.44 6.46
C ALA A 1054 17.36 -9.14 7.80
N PHE A 1055 16.55 -8.83 8.79
CA PHE A 1055 16.44 -9.57 10.05
C PHE A 1055 15.22 -10.48 9.94
N VAL A 1056 15.40 -11.78 10.13
CA VAL A 1056 14.36 -12.79 9.90
C VAL A 1056 14.20 -13.63 11.16
N ALA A 1057 13.00 -13.59 11.75
CA ALA A 1057 12.60 -14.53 12.78
C ALA A 1057 11.96 -15.74 12.10
N ILE A 1058 12.51 -16.93 12.34
CA ILE A 1058 12.04 -18.18 11.72
C ILE A 1058 11.10 -18.95 12.64
N ASN A 1059 10.18 -19.71 12.03
CA ASN A 1059 9.29 -20.62 12.76
C ASN A 1059 10.13 -21.67 13.49
N LYS A 1060 9.83 -21.93 14.78
CA LYS A 1060 10.61 -22.79 15.71
C LYS A 1060 10.86 -24.23 15.24
N SER A 1061 10.19 -24.67 14.17
CA SER A 1061 10.39 -25.97 13.51
C SER A 1061 11.59 -26.00 12.55
N ASN A 1062 12.24 -24.86 12.29
CA ASN A 1062 13.34 -24.74 11.34
C ASN A 1062 14.64 -24.33 12.05
N GLU A 1063 15.77 -24.86 11.60
CA GLU A 1063 17.09 -24.49 12.12
C GLU A 1063 17.74 -23.35 11.31
N PRO A 1064 18.51 -22.45 11.95
CA PRO A 1064 19.14 -21.31 11.30
C PRO A 1064 20.38 -21.72 10.49
N THR A 1065 20.17 -22.29 9.29
CA THR A 1065 21.25 -22.75 8.40
C THR A 1065 21.62 -21.73 7.31
N ASP A 1066 22.86 -21.80 6.79
CA ASP A 1066 23.28 -20.97 5.64
C ASP A 1066 22.57 -21.36 4.33
N ALA A 1067 22.01 -22.57 4.23
CA ALA A 1067 21.13 -22.96 3.13
C ALA A 1067 19.82 -22.14 3.18
N LEU A 1068 19.18 -22.08 4.35
CA LEU A 1068 17.95 -21.32 4.57
C LEU A 1068 18.15 -19.81 4.32
N ARG A 1069 19.32 -19.25 4.69
CA ARG A 1069 19.69 -17.86 4.33
C ARG A 1069 19.74 -17.63 2.82
N LYS A 1070 20.28 -18.58 2.04
CA LYS A 1070 20.31 -18.50 0.57
C LYS A 1070 18.92 -18.65 -0.05
N GLU A 1071 18.06 -19.48 0.53
CA GLU A 1071 16.65 -19.61 0.13
C GLU A 1071 15.88 -18.31 0.32
N PHE A 1072 16.05 -17.62 1.45
CA PHE A 1072 15.46 -16.30 1.70
C PHE A 1072 15.92 -15.24 0.67
N ILE A 1073 17.22 -15.21 0.34
CA ILE A 1073 17.74 -14.34 -0.73
C ILE A 1073 17.11 -14.70 -2.08
N LEU A 1074 16.99 -15.99 -2.40
CA LEU A 1074 16.41 -16.45 -3.66
C LEU A 1074 14.92 -16.13 -3.77
N GLN A 1075 14.16 -16.21 -2.66
CA GLN A 1075 12.75 -15.82 -2.61
C GLN A 1075 12.57 -14.34 -2.97
N VAL A 1076 13.34 -13.42 -2.36
CA VAL A 1076 13.28 -11.99 -2.71
C VAL A 1076 13.66 -11.74 -4.17
N ARG A 1077 14.67 -12.47 -4.69
CA ARG A 1077 15.06 -12.41 -6.10
C ARG A 1077 13.97 -12.89 -7.05
N ARG A 1078 13.12 -13.82 -6.60
CA ARG A 1078 11.98 -14.36 -7.35
C ARG A 1078 10.80 -13.40 -7.35
N SER A 1079 10.36 -12.93 -6.18
CA SER A 1079 9.17 -12.07 -6.09
C SER A 1079 9.44 -10.67 -6.67
N ILE A 1080 10.61 -10.08 -6.40
CA ILE A 1080 10.95 -8.71 -6.85
C ILE A 1080 11.97 -8.73 -8.00
N GLY A 1081 13.21 -9.17 -7.72
CA GLY A 1081 14.28 -9.21 -8.71
C GLY A 1081 15.69 -9.21 -8.11
N PRO A 1082 16.74 -9.41 -8.93
CA PRO A 1082 18.13 -9.55 -8.47
C PRO A 1082 18.68 -8.38 -7.65
N PHE A 1083 18.22 -7.15 -7.92
CA PHE A 1083 18.67 -5.91 -7.27
C PHE A 1083 18.02 -5.67 -5.89
N ALA A 1084 16.92 -6.35 -5.57
CA ALA A 1084 16.26 -6.27 -4.26
C ALA A 1084 16.82 -7.30 -3.25
N ALA A 1085 17.74 -8.17 -3.68
CA ALA A 1085 18.35 -9.20 -2.84
C ALA A 1085 19.02 -8.60 -1.59
N PRO A 1086 18.69 -9.05 -0.37
CA PRO A 1086 19.40 -8.62 0.83
C PRO A 1086 20.89 -8.96 0.74
N LYS A 1087 21.76 -8.00 1.09
CA LYS A 1087 23.22 -8.19 1.13
C LYS A 1087 23.62 -9.13 2.26
N ALA A 1088 22.89 -9.07 3.37
CA ALA A 1088 22.97 -10.01 4.49
C ALA A 1088 21.57 -10.36 5.01
N VAL A 1089 21.43 -11.59 5.50
CA VAL A 1089 20.22 -12.09 6.17
C VAL A 1089 20.61 -12.62 7.55
N TYR A 1090 20.22 -11.88 8.59
CA TYR A 1090 20.45 -12.21 9.98
C TYR A 1090 19.24 -12.98 10.50
N ILE A 1091 19.40 -14.28 10.76
CA ILE A 1091 18.37 -15.07 11.42
C ILE A 1091 18.45 -14.78 12.92
N VAL A 1092 17.35 -14.29 13.50
CA VAL A 1092 17.27 -13.79 14.89
C VAL A 1092 16.14 -14.49 15.65
N PRO A 1093 16.24 -14.64 16.99
CA PRO A 1093 15.23 -15.35 17.77
C PRO A 1093 13.90 -14.60 17.88
N ASP A 1094 13.94 -13.27 17.89
CA ASP A 1094 12.79 -12.36 17.78
C ASP A 1094 13.28 -11.00 17.26
N LEU A 1095 12.35 -10.12 16.89
CA LEU A 1095 12.60 -8.75 16.45
C LEU A 1095 12.34 -7.76 17.60
N PRO A 1096 13.06 -6.61 17.66
CA PRO A 1096 12.87 -5.63 18.73
C PRO A 1096 11.52 -4.93 18.55
N LYS A 1097 10.54 -5.30 19.37
CA LYS A 1097 9.15 -4.81 19.31
C LYS A 1097 8.81 -3.94 20.51
N THR A 1098 7.94 -2.95 20.31
CA THR A 1098 7.25 -2.26 21.41
C THR A 1098 6.19 -3.17 22.04
N ARG A 1099 5.69 -2.81 23.23
CA ARG A 1099 4.52 -3.48 23.86
C ARG A 1099 3.23 -3.44 23.03
N SER A 1100 3.17 -2.62 21.97
CA SER A 1100 2.08 -2.58 20.98
C SER A 1100 2.35 -3.42 19.72
N GLY A 1101 3.42 -4.22 19.70
CA GLY A 1101 3.80 -5.09 18.58
C GLY A 1101 4.48 -4.38 17.41
N LYS A 1102 4.81 -3.09 17.51
CA LYS A 1102 5.50 -2.35 16.44
C LYS A 1102 7.00 -2.65 16.47
N ILE A 1103 7.54 -3.11 15.34
CA ILE A 1103 8.98 -3.35 15.15
C ILE A 1103 9.75 -2.02 15.17
N MET A 1104 10.84 -1.98 15.92
CA MET A 1104 11.71 -0.81 16.12
C MET A 1104 12.91 -0.82 15.17
N ARG A 1105 12.65 -0.61 13.87
CA ARG A 1105 13.68 -0.60 12.80
C ARG A 1105 14.87 0.33 13.06
N ARG A 1106 14.68 1.42 13.84
CA ARG A 1106 15.75 2.33 14.28
C ARG A 1106 16.90 1.61 15.02
N ILE A 1107 16.58 0.64 15.86
CA ILE A 1107 17.55 -0.14 16.65
C ILE A 1107 18.37 -1.04 15.73
N LEU A 1108 17.69 -1.79 14.84
CA LEU A 1108 18.31 -2.66 13.85
C LEU A 1108 19.29 -1.90 12.93
N ARG A 1109 18.93 -0.67 12.51
CA ARG A 1109 19.78 0.20 11.70
C ARG A 1109 21.05 0.63 12.45
N LYS A 1110 20.93 1.04 13.72
CA LYS A 1110 22.06 1.48 14.56
C LYS A 1110 23.05 0.35 14.87
N ILE A 1111 22.56 -0.85 15.19
CA ILE A 1111 23.42 -2.04 15.42
C ILE A 1111 24.29 -2.33 14.18
N LEU A 1112 23.70 -2.30 12.99
CA LEU A 1112 24.46 -2.51 11.75
C LEU A 1112 25.47 -1.40 11.48
N ALA A 1113 25.13 -0.14 11.78
CA ALA A 1113 26.02 1.01 11.68
C ALA A 1113 27.17 1.02 12.72
N GLY A 1114 27.07 0.22 13.79
CA GLY A 1114 28.03 0.19 14.90
C GLY A 1114 27.76 1.22 16.00
N GLU A 1115 26.61 1.90 15.98
CA GLU A 1115 26.16 2.89 16.97
C GLU A 1115 25.43 2.20 18.15
N GLU A 1116 26.02 1.12 18.68
CA GLU A 1116 25.45 0.27 19.72
C GLU A 1116 25.46 0.94 21.11
N ASP A 1117 26.35 1.91 21.30
CA ASP A 1117 26.42 2.84 22.44
C ASP A 1117 25.29 3.89 22.44
N GLN A 1118 24.71 4.18 21.27
CA GLN A 1118 23.77 5.28 21.05
C GLN A 1118 22.38 4.79 20.60
N LEU A 1119 21.93 3.63 21.10
CA LEU A 1119 20.62 3.07 20.77
C LEU A 1119 19.44 3.92 21.29
N GLY A 1120 19.67 4.83 22.25
CA GLY A 1120 18.62 5.67 22.84
C GLY A 1120 17.67 4.86 23.74
N ASP A 1121 16.46 5.37 23.97
CA ASP A 1121 15.50 4.70 24.86
C ASP A 1121 15.02 3.35 24.29
N ILE A 1122 15.30 2.28 25.04
CA ILE A 1122 14.90 0.89 24.80
C ILE A 1122 13.87 0.39 25.84
N THR A 1123 13.48 1.19 26.83
CA THR A 1123 12.56 0.79 27.92
C THR A 1123 11.13 0.52 27.44
N THR A 1124 10.79 1.00 26.24
CA THR A 1124 9.50 0.81 25.57
C THR A 1124 9.35 -0.53 24.85
N LEU A 1125 10.44 -1.32 24.75
CA LEU A 1125 10.42 -2.66 24.17
C LEU A 1125 9.62 -3.66 25.02
N SER A 1126 9.09 -4.71 24.37
CA SER A 1126 8.44 -5.83 25.04
C SER A 1126 9.46 -6.78 25.68
N ASP A 1127 10.59 -7.02 25.02
CA ASP A 1127 11.76 -7.74 25.54
C ASP A 1127 13.04 -6.99 25.13
N PRO A 1128 13.65 -6.20 26.03
CA PRO A 1128 14.93 -5.56 25.76
C PRO A 1128 16.10 -6.54 25.52
N SER A 1129 16.05 -7.77 26.06
CA SER A 1129 17.14 -8.77 25.94
C SER A 1129 17.33 -9.29 24.51
N VAL A 1130 16.37 -9.04 23.63
CA VAL A 1130 16.48 -9.31 22.19
C VAL A 1130 17.57 -8.45 21.55
N VAL A 1131 17.80 -7.22 22.04
CA VAL A 1131 18.79 -6.30 21.47
C VAL A 1131 20.20 -6.89 21.56
N ASP A 1132 20.61 -7.36 22.73
CA ASP A 1132 21.94 -7.95 22.95
C ASP A 1132 22.17 -9.22 22.10
N LYS A 1133 21.13 -10.03 21.93
CA LYS A 1133 21.17 -11.24 21.07
C LYS A 1133 21.35 -10.86 19.60
N ILE A 1134 20.68 -9.80 19.13
CA ILE A 1134 20.82 -9.30 17.75
C ILE A 1134 22.23 -8.72 17.54
N ILE A 1135 22.77 -7.96 18.50
CA ILE A 1135 24.15 -7.47 18.48
C ILE A 1135 25.12 -8.65 18.34
N ALA A 1136 25.02 -9.67 19.20
CA ALA A 1136 25.88 -10.84 19.15
C ALA A 1136 25.85 -11.56 17.78
N ILE A 1137 24.66 -11.73 17.19
CA ILE A 1137 24.47 -12.35 15.85
C ILE A 1137 25.09 -11.48 14.74
N VAL A 1138 24.93 -10.16 14.80
CA VAL A 1138 25.53 -9.23 13.82
C VAL A 1138 27.06 -9.22 13.94
N HIS A 1139 27.61 -9.25 15.16
CA HIS A 1139 29.06 -9.34 15.39
C HIS A 1139 29.64 -10.66 14.92
N GLU A 1140 28.98 -11.80 15.17
CA GLU A 1140 29.42 -13.10 14.67
C GLU A 1140 29.43 -13.13 13.14
N ALA A 1141 28.38 -12.59 12.51
CA ALA A 1141 28.27 -12.48 11.06
C ALA A 1141 29.24 -11.47 10.42
N LYS A 1142 29.76 -10.48 11.17
CA LYS A 1142 30.83 -9.56 10.73
C LYS A 1142 32.24 -10.14 10.93
N ARG A 1143 32.40 -11.22 11.72
CA ARG A 1143 33.68 -11.93 11.95
C ARG A 1143 33.93 -13.09 10.98
N LYS A 1144 32.88 -13.52 10.26
CA LYS A 1144 32.90 -14.54 9.21
C LYS A 1144 33.00 -13.88 7.83
#